data_AF-A9KEV5-F1
#
_entry.id   AF-A9KEV5-F1
#
_cell.length_a   1.000
_cell.length_b   1.000
_cell.length_c   1.000
_cell.angle_alpha   90.00
_cell.angle_beta   90.00
_cell.angle_gamma   90.00
#
_symmetry.space_group_name_H-M   'P 1'
#
loop_
_entity.id
_entity.type
_entity.pdbx_description
1 polymer ?
#
loop_
_entity_poly.entity_id
_entity_poly.type
_entity_poly.pdbx_seq_one_letter_code
_entity_poly.pdbx_strand_id
1 'polypeptide(L)'
;MAKNKKKKHQVKMNKRTEELRRRSEVENQAEQFIFAINTGKTIANFLQEEAKGLIEFLSPTIEEEGEHKGENVFQLVVQREKVNEALAHYFIMLPSEDKERFLDFLGTCSQSGRRARKNMLWEIALAAAKGHPALLNALADYVENLPLEPFLNKLLSFLQETAQSGCHAGINTLWIIALAAVNGYPALLNALAKNFEKISPEQILDKLLMLLQETARSEAGVDLGLNTLGVIAYAAGNGYPALLNALAKYFENVPLDKLLPLLQKTIQSGLDAGMNTLGIIAFAAGVGHPALLNALAKYFENIPLDRLLPFLQETVQSGAYADMNTLGIIAFTAVKGHPALLNALAKNFKNVPPEQLVNLLLPLLQKTLLRGGDAGMNMIGIIAKAAACGFPAFLNAITKALMCLKLASRFSLMEQGPPGLKTVDLILSAAVQSNRVQEFEWLLCCFKLICRSNTQEGRYVRHVLPLLRAANRLIESLYPPSTYETKEEIADRKITSEELTQLRTALSIFSSDPDSPPLKTNLISIVFSKLQRHIDQMTFLNILAEIMPNSVGDYELVRLYVDYLILVSSDFSGERKKNYLECAFEKLRRIPFGEHHESDFILWDRLITKVIESDKSKGNYTLGNLKPLRDGIIVDLPILIDIFNYEMFSVRCLEYIKNLEAEKSKKEENKNHSEFFPSLQPPKVIPSYLEVMKWNLK
;
A
#
# COMPACT_ATOMS: atom_id res chain seq x y z
N MET A 1 -70.20 27.96 8.75
CA MET A 1 -68.80 27.56 9.06
C MET A 1 -68.63 26.80 10.39
N ALA A 2 -69.37 27.10 11.47
CA ALA A 2 -69.20 26.43 12.78
C ALA A 2 -69.57 24.92 12.82
N LYS A 3 -70.60 24.47 12.09
CA LYS A 3 -70.99 23.03 12.00
C LYS A 3 -69.89 22.16 11.37
N ASN A 4 -69.11 22.68 10.41
CA ASN A 4 -68.00 21.95 9.79
C ASN A 4 -66.77 21.82 10.70
N LYS A 5 -66.53 22.78 11.61
CA LYS A 5 -65.47 22.64 12.63
C LYS A 5 -65.82 21.59 13.68
N LYS A 6 -67.07 21.54 14.16
CA LYS A 6 -67.54 20.54 15.14
C LYS A 6 -67.50 19.11 14.57
N LYS A 7 -67.91 18.92 13.31
CA LYS A 7 -67.85 17.62 12.63
C LYS A 7 -66.40 17.14 12.41
N LYS A 8 -65.48 18.03 12.03
CA LYS A 8 -64.04 17.73 11.94
C LYS A 8 -63.42 17.38 13.29
N HIS A 9 -63.85 18.03 14.39
CA HIS A 9 -63.35 17.73 15.73
C HIS A 9 -63.85 16.38 16.27
N GLN A 10 -65.12 16.04 16.03
CA GLN A 10 -65.69 14.73 16.43
C GLN A 10 -65.02 13.57 15.67
N VAL A 11 -64.80 13.72 14.36
CA VAL A 11 -64.08 12.74 13.54
C VAL A 11 -62.64 12.56 14.02
N LYS A 12 -61.97 13.65 14.42
CA LYS A 12 -60.61 13.59 14.97
C LYS A 12 -60.56 12.89 16.34
N MET A 13 -61.56 13.09 17.21
CA MET A 13 -61.64 12.40 18.50
C MET A 13 -61.92 10.91 18.33
N ASN A 14 -62.91 10.53 17.51
CA ASN A 14 -63.23 9.12 17.28
C ASN A 14 -62.04 8.37 16.66
N LYS A 15 -61.30 8.98 15.74
CA LYS A 15 -60.06 8.42 15.16
C LYS A 15 -59.01 8.18 16.26
N ARG A 16 -58.82 9.14 17.18
CA ARG A 16 -57.85 9.02 18.29
C ARG A 16 -58.25 7.95 19.32
N THR A 17 -59.54 7.72 19.52
CA THR A 17 -60.03 6.66 20.43
C THR A 17 -59.86 5.28 19.84
N GLU A 18 -60.10 5.13 18.54
CA GLU A 18 -59.83 3.88 17.80
C GLU A 18 -58.31 3.57 17.76
N GLU A 19 -57.48 4.61 17.58
CA GLU A 19 -56.01 4.53 17.61
C GLU A 19 -55.50 3.93 18.94
N LEU A 20 -55.99 4.45 20.07
CA LEU A 20 -55.64 3.96 21.40
C LEU A 20 -56.11 2.54 21.63
N ARG A 21 -57.28 2.16 21.08
CA ARG A 21 -57.83 0.82 21.22
C ARG A 21 -56.99 -0.22 20.47
N ARG A 22 -56.70 0.01 19.18
CA ARG A 22 -55.90 -0.93 18.37
C ARG A 22 -54.47 -1.06 18.87
N ARG A 23 -53.87 0.04 19.34
CA ARG A 23 -52.57 0.01 20.01
C ARG A 23 -52.62 -0.87 21.26
N SER A 24 -53.60 -0.63 22.14
CA SER A 24 -53.80 -1.41 23.35
C SER A 24 -54.01 -2.89 23.05
N GLU A 25 -54.69 -3.25 21.95
CA GLU A 25 -54.86 -4.63 21.49
C GLU A 25 -53.53 -5.29 21.08
N VAL A 26 -52.70 -4.62 20.27
CA VAL A 26 -51.38 -5.15 19.84
C VAL A 26 -50.41 -5.26 21.02
N GLU A 27 -50.38 -4.25 21.90
CA GLU A 27 -49.55 -4.26 23.12
C GLU A 27 -49.99 -5.38 24.07
N ASN A 28 -51.30 -5.55 24.29
CA ASN A 28 -51.83 -6.61 25.15
C ASN A 28 -51.57 -8.01 24.57
N GLN A 29 -51.69 -8.19 23.25
CA GLN A 29 -51.31 -9.46 22.59
C GLN A 29 -49.82 -9.77 22.79
N ALA A 30 -48.96 -8.77 22.62
CA ALA A 30 -47.52 -8.91 22.85
C ALA A 30 -47.21 -9.27 24.32
N GLU A 31 -47.86 -8.60 25.28
CA GLU A 31 -47.70 -8.86 26.71
C GLU A 31 -48.18 -10.25 27.11
N GLN A 32 -49.33 -10.70 26.60
CA GLN A 32 -49.85 -12.05 26.83
C GLN A 32 -48.89 -13.10 26.31
N PHE A 33 -48.34 -12.90 25.10
CA PHE A 33 -47.36 -13.80 24.52
C PHE A 33 -46.08 -13.84 25.36
N ILE A 34 -45.52 -12.69 25.73
CA ILE A 34 -44.33 -12.59 26.59
C ILE A 34 -44.58 -13.30 27.93
N PHE A 35 -45.72 -13.07 28.56
CA PHE A 35 -46.07 -13.70 29.84
C PHE A 35 -46.18 -15.22 29.72
N ALA A 36 -46.84 -15.72 28.67
CA ALA A 36 -46.96 -17.14 28.41
C ALA A 36 -45.59 -17.81 28.22
N ILE A 37 -44.70 -17.23 27.43
CA ILE A 37 -43.35 -17.78 27.24
C ILE A 37 -42.53 -17.70 28.55
N ASN A 38 -42.63 -16.60 29.29
CA ASN A 38 -41.92 -16.43 30.56
C ASN A 38 -42.35 -17.43 31.63
N THR A 39 -43.60 -17.90 31.58
CA THR A 39 -44.15 -18.93 32.48
C THR A 39 -43.85 -20.36 32.02
N GLY A 40 -43.07 -20.53 30.94
CA GLY A 40 -42.61 -21.83 30.45
C GLY A 40 -43.53 -22.47 29.41
N LYS A 41 -44.54 -21.75 28.92
CA LYS A 41 -45.41 -22.26 27.84
C LYS A 41 -44.64 -22.30 26.53
N THR A 42 -44.83 -23.36 25.74
CA THR A 42 -44.26 -23.45 24.38
C THR A 42 -45.08 -22.60 23.40
N ILE A 43 -44.44 -22.12 22.33
CA ILE A 43 -45.13 -21.38 21.26
C ILE A 43 -46.25 -22.23 20.64
N ALA A 44 -46.02 -23.52 20.42
CA ALA A 44 -47.02 -24.43 19.87
C ALA A 44 -48.28 -24.50 20.75
N ASN A 45 -48.12 -24.68 22.07
CA ASN A 45 -49.26 -24.73 23.00
C ASN A 45 -49.99 -23.39 23.06
N PHE A 46 -49.24 -22.28 23.04
CA PHE A 46 -49.84 -20.94 23.02
C PHE A 46 -50.69 -20.72 21.76
N LEU A 47 -50.16 -21.01 20.58
CA LEU A 47 -50.86 -20.81 19.31
C LEU A 47 -52.08 -21.74 19.16
N GLN A 48 -52.02 -22.94 19.72
CA GLN A 48 -53.15 -23.86 19.74
C GLN A 48 -54.31 -23.31 20.57
N GLU A 49 -54.04 -22.70 21.72
CA GLU A 49 -55.07 -22.07 22.55
C GLU A 49 -55.65 -20.80 21.91
N GLU A 50 -54.82 -20.01 21.23
CA GLU A 50 -55.26 -18.83 20.47
C GLU A 50 -55.98 -19.19 19.17
N ALA A 51 -55.97 -20.47 18.76
CA ALA A 51 -56.51 -20.98 17.51
C ALA A 51 -56.02 -20.20 16.26
N LYS A 52 -54.73 -19.82 16.25
CA LYS A 52 -54.11 -19.00 15.18
C LYS A 52 -52.78 -19.60 14.71
N GLY A 53 -52.43 -19.35 13.45
CA GLY A 53 -51.07 -19.63 12.96
C GLY A 53 -50.05 -18.65 13.55
N LEU A 54 -48.76 -19.03 13.61
CA LEU A 54 -47.69 -18.16 14.15
C LEU A 54 -47.66 -16.81 13.43
N ILE A 55 -47.62 -16.82 12.09
CA ILE A 55 -47.55 -15.60 11.29
C ILE A 55 -48.81 -14.76 11.49
N GLU A 56 -49.98 -15.39 11.50
CA GLU A 56 -51.26 -14.72 11.75
C GLU A 56 -51.30 -14.02 13.11
N PHE A 57 -50.74 -14.65 14.14
CA PHE A 57 -50.65 -14.07 15.48
C PHE A 57 -49.65 -12.91 15.55
N LEU A 58 -48.51 -13.02 14.85
CA LEU A 58 -47.42 -12.04 14.91
C LEU A 58 -47.59 -10.85 13.96
N SER A 59 -48.41 -11.00 12.93
CA SER A 59 -48.63 -10.01 11.85
C SER A 59 -49.49 -8.79 12.19
N PRO A 60 -50.41 -8.77 13.19
CA PRO A 60 -51.26 -7.61 13.42
C PRO A 60 -50.43 -6.33 13.62
N THR A 61 -50.67 -5.32 12.77
CA THR A 61 -49.97 -4.04 12.76
C THR A 61 -50.86 -2.90 13.25
N ILE A 62 -50.26 -1.90 13.88
CA ILE A 62 -50.93 -0.64 14.20
C ILE A 62 -51.10 0.18 12.90
N GLU A 63 -52.32 0.24 12.34
CA GLU A 63 -52.59 0.88 11.04
C GLU A 63 -52.70 2.43 11.09
N GLU A 64 -52.93 3.01 12.27
CA GLU A 64 -53.35 4.42 12.40
C GLU A 64 -52.18 5.39 12.67
N GLU A 65 -52.39 6.68 12.36
CA GLU A 65 -51.36 7.75 12.40
C GLU A 65 -50.85 8.06 13.82
N GLY A 66 -49.57 7.76 14.09
CA GLY A 66 -48.93 8.05 15.38
C GLY A 66 -47.48 7.56 15.44
N GLU A 67 -46.82 7.70 16.59
CA GLU A 67 -45.42 7.27 16.81
C GLU A 67 -45.23 5.76 16.62
N HIS A 68 -46.25 4.99 17.00
CA HIS A 68 -46.30 3.52 16.95
C HIS A 68 -46.88 2.97 15.65
N LYS A 69 -47.14 3.82 14.65
CA LYS A 69 -47.71 3.36 13.37
C LYS A 69 -46.80 2.32 12.72
N GLY A 70 -47.42 1.21 12.32
CA GLY A 70 -46.80 0.07 11.66
C GLY A 70 -45.97 -0.82 12.59
N GLU A 71 -46.02 -0.61 13.92
CA GLU A 71 -45.51 -1.61 14.86
C GLU A 71 -46.43 -2.85 14.86
N ASN A 72 -45.84 -4.05 14.93
CA ASN A 72 -46.58 -5.30 15.09
C ASN A 72 -46.16 -6.07 16.34
N VAL A 73 -46.90 -7.15 16.64
CA VAL A 73 -46.62 -8.01 17.79
C VAL A 73 -45.19 -8.54 17.75
N PHE A 74 -44.71 -9.03 16.61
CA PHE A 74 -43.34 -9.55 16.47
C PHE A 74 -42.27 -8.54 16.92
N GLN A 75 -42.40 -7.32 16.42
CA GLN A 75 -41.50 -6.20 16.68
C GLN A 75 -41.43 -5.80 18.16
N LEU A 76 -42.48 -6.06 18.94
CA LEU A 76 -42.54 -5.80 20.37
C LEU A 76 -41.93 -6.95 21.20
N VAL A 77 -42.04 -8.19 20.71
CA VAL A 77 -41.67 -9.37 21.49
C VAL A 77 -40.29 -9.93 21.18
N VAL A 78 -39.79 -9.78 19.94
CA VAL A 78 -38.52 -10.40 19.48
C VAL A 78 -37.28 -9.88 20.24
N GLN A 79 -37.38 -8.69 20.82
CA GLN A 79 -36.34 -8.06 21.64
C GLN A 79 -36.26 -8.64 23.06
N ARG A 80 -37.10 -9.61 23.43
CA ARG A 80 -37.08 -10.27 24.74
C ARG A 80 -36.33 -11.60 24.63
N GLU A 81 -35.30 -11.79 25.44
CA GLU A 81 -34.42 -12.98 25.45
C GLU A 81 -35.18 -14.31 25.36
N LYS A 82 -36.04 -14.62 26.35
CA LYS A 82 -36.80 -15.87 26.38
C LYS A 82 -37.73 -16.07 25.18
N VAL A 83 -38.29 -14.97 24.65
CA VAL A 83 -39.15 -15.04 23.46
C VAL A 83 -38.31 -15.28 22.21
N ASN A 84 -37.14 -14.66 22.11
CA ASN A 84 -36.19 -14.88 21.02
C ASN A 84 -35.72 -16.34 20.97
N GLU A 85 -35.39 -16.92 22.12
CA GLU A 85 -35.04 -18.35 22.27
C GLU A 85 -36.21 -19.26 21.90
N ALA A 86 -37.41 -18.97 22.39
CA ALA A 86 -38.60 -19.75 22.06
C ALA A 86 -38.92 -19.70 20.56
N LEU A 87 -38.80 -18.53 19.94
CA LEU A 87 -38.99 -18.35 18.49
C LEU A 87 -37.92 -19.11 17.70
N ALA A 88 -36.67 -19.11 18.16
CA ALA A 88 -35.59 -19.86 17.54
C ALA A 88 -35.88 -21.38 17.56
N HIS A 89 -36.22 -21.90 18.73
CA HIS A 89 -36.55 -23.31 18.91
C HIS A 89 -37.77 -23.71 18.05
N TYR A 90 -38.81 -22.87 18.04
CA TYR A 90 -39.98 -23.11 17.21
C TYR A 90 -39.63 -23.07 15.71
N PHE A 91 -38.83 -22.09 15.27
CA PHE A 91 -38.38 -21.99 13.89
C PHE A 91 -37.61 -23.22 13.42
N ILE A 92 -36.72 -23.77 14.25
CA ILE A 92 -35.96 -24.99 13.93
C ILE A 92 -36.92 -26.17 13.66
N MET A 93 -37.99 -26.28 14.45
CA MET A 93 -38.99 -27.35 14.35
C MET A 93 -39.98 -27.18 13.20
N LEU A 94 -40.02 -26.01 12.54
CA LEU A 94 -40.93 -25.79 11.42
C LEU A 94 -40.59 -26.69 10.22
N PRO A 95 -41.60 -27.24 9.52
CA PRO A 95 -41.40 -27.88 8.23
C PRO A 95 -40.93 -26.86 7.19
N SER A 96 -40.30 -27.33 6.11
CA SER A 96 -39.66 -26.46 5.10
C SER A 96 -40.63 -25.43 4.50
N GLU A 97 -41.87 -25.82 4.21
CA GLU A 97 -42.90 -24.91 3.66
C GLU A 97 -43.21 -23.75 4.62
N ASP A 98 -43.31 -24.02 5.92
CA ASP A 98 -43.58 -22.98 6.92
C ASP A 98 -42.34 -22.11 7.19
N LYS A 99 -41.12 -22.67 7.03
CA LYS A 99 -39.89 -21.87 7.04
C LYS A 99 -39.84 -20.89 5.87
N GLU A 100 -40.28 -21.29 4.68
CA GLU A 100 -40.38 -20.37 3.53
C GLU A 100 -41.40 -19.25 3.76
N ARG A 101 -42.59 -19.58 4.31
CA ARG A 101 -43.57 -18.57 4.72
C ARG A 101 -43.04 -17.64 5.79
N PHE A 102 -42.27 -18.18 6.74
CA PHE A 102 -41.59 -17.37 7.75
C PHE A 102 -40.57 -16.42 7.10
N LEU A 103 -39.82 -16.86 6.09
CA LEU A 103 -38.94 -15.98 5.32
C LEU A 103 -39.70 -14.88 4.55
N ASP A 104 -40.88 -15.17 3.99
CA ASP A 104 -41.74 -14.13 3.40
C ASP A 104 -42.16 -13.10 4.44
N PHE A 105 -42.54 -13.57 5.63
CA PHE A 105 -42.84 -12.71 6.76
C PHE A 105 -41.63 -11.86 7.16
N LEU A 106 -40.40 -12.41 7.09
CA LEU A 106 -39.18 -11.64 7.41
C LEU A 106 -38.98 -10.40 6.53
N GLY A 107 -39.43 -10.47 5.29
CA GLY A 107 -39.37 -9.37 4.32
C GLY A 107 -40.41 -8.28 4.54
N THR A 108 -41.44 -8.53 5.37
CA THR A 108 -42.49 -7.54 5.62
C THR A 108 -41.93 -6.32 6.33
N CYS A 109 -42.19 -5.14 5.76
CA CYS A 109 -41.71 -3.86 6.29
C CYS A 109 -42.88 -3.05 6.82
N SER A 110 -42.64 -2.32 7.91
CA SER A 110 -43.55 -1.23 8.27
C SER A 110 -43.46 -0.11 7.21
N GLN A 111 -44.62 0.38 6.76
CA GLN A 111 -44.70 1.43 5.72
C GLN A 111 -44.54 2.85 6.28
N SER A 112 -44.56 3.04 7.60
CA SER A 112 -44.55 4.38 8.21
C SER A 112 -44.18 4.34 9.71
N GLY A 113 -44.17 5.50 10.39
CA GLY A 113 -43.82 5.59 11.81
C GLY A 113 -42.32 5.45 12.11
N ARG A 114 -41.95 5.24 13.37
CA ARG A 114 -40.55 5.10 13.84
C ARG A 114 -39.85 3.83 13.29
N ARG A 115 -40.64 2.91 12.74
CA ARG A 115 -40.16 1.64 12.16
C ARG A 115 -40.27 1.57 10.64
N ALA A 116 -40.57 2.69 9.98
CA ALA A 116 -40.65 2.75 8.53
C ALA A 116 -39.43 2.09 7.86
N ARG A 117 -39.69 1.11 6.99
CA ARG A 117 -38.72 0.33 6.20
C ARG A 117 -37.76 -0.55 7.03
N LYS A 118 -38.09 -0.82 8.30
CA LYS A 118 -37.44 -1.89 9.08
C LYS A 118 -38.22 -3.18 8.84
N ASN A 119 -37.60 -4.13 8.16
CA ASN A 119 -38.17 -5.47 8.01
C ASN A 119 -37.98 -6.27 9.30
N MET A 120 -38.60 -7.45 9.40
CA MET A 120 -38.50 -8.24 10.63
C MET A 120 -37.09 -8.82 10.83
N LEU A 121 -36.34 -9.10 9.75
CA LEU A 121 -34.93 -9.53 9.84
C LEU A 121 -34.04 -8.46 10.50
N TRP A 122 -34.29 -7.18 10.20
CA TRP A 122 -33.63 -6.04 10.83
C TRP A 122 -33.84 -6.05 12.35
N GLU A 123 -35.06 -6.35 12.80
CA GLU A 123 -35.41 -6.41 14.23
C GLU A 123 -34.77 -7.60 14.94
N ILE A 124 -34.68 -8.75 14.26
CA ILE A 124 -33.95 -9.93 14.76
C ILE A 124 -32.46 -9.61 14.90
N ALA A 125 -31.87 -8.97 13.89
CA ALA A 125 -30.47 -8.57 13.92
C ALA A 125 -30.21 -7.52 15.02
N LEU A 126 -31.15 -6.59 15.25
CA LEU A 126 -31.06 -5.63 16.35
C LEU A 126 -31.14 -6.34 17.71
N ALA A 127 -32.02 -7.32 17.86
CA ALA A 127 -32.12 -8.12 19.08
C ALA A 127 -30.79 -8.85 19.35
N ALA A 128 -30.18 -9.44 18.32
CA ALA A 128 -28.87 -10.06 18.42
C ALA A 128 -27.79 -9.06 18.83
N ALA A 129 -27.75 -7.86 18.22
CA ALA A 129 -26.81 -6.81 18.59
C ALA A 129 -26.97 -6.36 20.06
N LYS A 130 -28.14 -6.55 20.68
CA LYS A 130 -28.39 -6.29 22.11
C LYS A 130 -28.14 -7.48 23.03
N GLY A 131 -27.69 -8.63 22.49
CA GLY A 131 -27.41 -9.83 23.27
C GLY A 131 -28.44 -10.94 23.19
N HIS A 132 -29.37 -10.90 22.23
CA HIS A 132 -30.40 -11.93 22.04
C HIS A 132 -30.27 -12.60 20.66
N PRO A 133 -29.25 -13.46 20.43
CA PRO A 133 -28.89 -13.93 19.10
C PRO A 133 -29.61 -15.21 18.65
N ALA A 134 -30.38 -15.88 19.52
CA ALA A 134 -30.84 -17.24 19.30
C ALA A 134 -31.59 -17.40 17.96
N LEU A 135 -32.53 -16.51 17.66
CA LEU A 135 -33.28 -16.54 16.40
C LEU A 135 -32.42 -16.17 15.20
N LEU A 136 -31.45 -15.26 15.35
CA LEU A 136 -30.51 -14.92 14.28
C LEU A 136 -29.62 -16.12 13.93
N ASN A 137 -29.16 -16.87 14.93
CA ASN A 137 -28.35 -18.06 14.75
C ASN A 137 -29.15 -19.18 14.06
N ALA A 138 -30.38 -19.43 14.51
CA ALA A 138 -31.26 -20.40 13.86
C ALA A 138 -31.54 -20.05 12.38
N LEU A 139 -31.67 -18.76 12.08
CA LEU A 139 -31.78 -18.28 10.69
C LEU A 139 -30.48 -18.46 9.91
N ALA A 140 -29.32 -18.25 10.52
CA ALA A 140 -28.02 -18.44 9.87
C ALA A 140 -27.84 -19.88 9.38
N ASP A 141 -28.16 -20.86 10.23
CA ASP A 141 -28.10 -22.28 9.88
C ASP A 141 -29.01 -22.62 8.71
N TYR A 142 -30.20 -22.02 8.66
CA TYR A 142 -31.11 -22.20 7.54
C TYR A 142 -30.59 -21.55 6.26
N VAL A 143 -30.14 -20.28 6.35
CA VAL A 143 -29.62 -19.49 5.22
C VAL A 143 -28.39 -20.14 4.59
N GLU A 144 -27.53 -20.77 5.38
CA GLU A 144 -26.33 -21.46 4.87
C GLU A 144 -26.67 -22.63 3.93
N ASN A 145 -27.81 -23.29 4.18
CA ASN A 145 -28.22 -24.52 3.50
C ASN A 145 -29.24 -24.31 2.36
N LEU A 146 -29.66 -23.07 2.09
CA LEU A 146 -30.68 -22.78 1.08
C LEU A 146 -30.15 -22.83 -0.37
N PRO A 147 -30.99 -23.19 -1.36
CA PRO A 147 -30.66 -23.07 -2.77
C PRO A 147 -30.46 -21.61 -3.16
N LEU A 148 -29.32 -21.32 -3.80
CA LEU A 148 -28.80 -19.96 -3.89
C LEU A 148 -29.65 -19.00 -4.73
N GLU A 149 -29.99 -19.37 -5.96
CA GLU A 149 -30.56 -18.41 -6.94
C GLU A 149 -31.93 -17.83 -6.57
N PRO A 150 -32.95 -18.64 -6.18
CA PRO A 150 -34.27 -18.11 -5.83
C PRO A 150 -34.21 -17.30 -4.53
N PHE A 151 -33.40 -17.76 -3.59
CA PHE A 151 -33.29 -17.15 -2.27
C PHE A 151 -32.49 -15.85 -2.30
N LEU A 152 -31.46 -15.75 -3.14
CA LEU A 152 -30.57 -14.59 -3.19
C LEU A 152 -31.29 -13.29 -3.54
N ASN A 153 -32.18 -13.30 -4.53
CA ASN A 153 -32.92 -12.09 -4.91
C ASN A 153 -33.82 -11.60 -3.77
N LYS A 154 -34.45 -12.55 -3.05
CA LYS A 154 -35.30 -12.28 -1.90
C LYS A 154 -34.48 -11.82 -0.69
N LEU A 155 -33.33 -12.43 -0.45
CA LEU A 155 -32.42 -12.02 0.61
C LEU A 155 -31.83 -10.64 0.34
N LEU A 156 -31.37 -10.37 -0.88
CA LEU A 156 -30.83 -9.06 -1.26
C LEU A 156 -31.88 -7.95 -1.10
N SER A 157 -33.15 -8.20 -1.46
CA SER A 157 -34.18 -7.20 -1.23
C SER A 157 -34.38 -6.91 0.26
N PHE A 158 -34.33 -7.94 1.12
CA PHE A 158 -34.40 -7.75 2.58
C PHE A 158 -33.19 -6.97 3.11
N LEU A 159 -32.00 -7.32 2.63
CA LEU A 159 -30.76 -6.68 3.06
C LEU A 159 -30.70 -5.19 2.64
N GLN A 160 -31.34 -4.83 1.53
CA GLN A 160 -31.40 -3.47 0.97
C GLN A 160 -32.38 -2.53 1.67
N GLU A 161 -33.36 -3.05 2.41
CA GLU A 161 -34.34 -2.19 3.07
C GLU A 161 -33.66 -1.31 4.13
N THR A 162 -33.72 0.00 3.89
CA THR A 162 -33.08 1.05 4.68
C THR A 162 -34.11 1.75 5.56
N ALA A 163 -33.88 1.77 6.87
CA ALA A 163 -34.74 2.49 7.79
C ALA A 163 -34.86 3.97 7.38
N GLN A 164 -36.09 4.48 7.25
CA GLN A 164 -36.36 5.83 6.76
C GLN A 164 -36.50 6.88 7.87
N SER A 165 -36.62 6.46 9.13
CA SER A 165 -36.98 7.33 10.24
C SER A 165 -36.32 6.92 11.56
N GLY A 166 -36.35 7.85 12.52
CA GLY A 166 -35.86 7.66 13.88
C GLY A 166 -34.33 7.59 13.99
N CYS A 167 -33.86 7.04 15.11
CA CYS A 167 -32.44 6.90 15.47
C CYS A 167 -31.62 5.98 14.55
N HIS A 168 -32.25 5.34 13.57
CA HIS A 168 -31.62 4.39 12.65
C HIS A 168 -31.79 4.78 11.18
N ALA A 169 -32.24 6.02 10.90
CA ALA A 169 -32.42 6.46 9.52
C ALA A 169 -31.13 6.26 8.70
N GLY A 170 -31.24 5.68 7.49
CA GLY A 170 -30.10 5.38 6.63
C GLY A 170 -29.38 4.06 6.91
N ILE A 171 -29.82 3.30 7.92
CA ILE A 171 -29.26 1.98 8.25
C ILE A 171 -30.06 0.87 7.56
N ASN A 172 -29.39 0.04 6.78
CA ASN A 172 -29.98 -1.14 6.17
C ASN A 172 -29.84 -2.39 7.07
N THR A 173 -30.46 -3.49 6.65
CA THR A 173 -30.46 -4.73 7.43
C THR A 173 -29.07 -5.37 7.52
N LEU A 174 -28.26 -5.31 6.45
CA LEU A 174 -26.89 -5.87 6.49
C LEU A 174 -26.00 -5.13 7.49
N TRP A 175 -26.15 -3.80 7.60
CA TRP A 175 -25.44 -2.99 8.56
C TRP A 175 -25.69 -3.48 10.00
N ILE A 176 -26.95 -3.77 10.35
CA ILE A 176 -27.29 -4.28 11.70
C ILE A 176 -26.77 -5.71 11.90
N ILE A 177 -26.78 -6.55 10.86
CA ILE A 177 -26.18 -7.90 10.94
C ILE A 177 -24.67 -7.79 11.19
N ALA A 178 -23.99 -6.85 10.53
CA ALA A 178 -22.58 -6.59 10.78
C ALA A 178 -22.33 -6.05 12.19
N LEU A 179 -23.21 -5.17 12.70
CA LEU A 179 -23.15 -4.71 14.10
C LEU A 179 -23.35 -5.85 15.10
N ALA A 180 -24.28 -6.79 14.83
CA ALA A 180 -24.45 -7.97 15.66
C ALA A 180 -23.16 -8.82 15.71
N ALA A 181 -22.45 -8.93 14.58
CA ALA A 181 -21.15 -9.59 14.54
C ALA A 181 -20.09 -8.84 15.37
N VAL A 182 -20.01 -7.51 15.29
CA VAL A 182 -19.13 -6.70 16.16
C VAL A 182 -19.37 -7.03 17.64
N ASN A 183 -20.62 -7.25 18.03
CA ASN A 183 -21.01 -7.60 19.39
C ASN A 183 -20.89 -9.09 19.74
N GLY A 184 -20.24 -9.90 18.88
CA GLY A 184 -19.93 -11.30 19.14
C GLY A 184 -20.91 -12.32 18.54
N TYR A 185 -21.84 -11.90 17.68
CA TYR A 185 -22.87 -12.76 17.08
C TYR A 185 -22.76 -12.84 15.56
N PRO A 186 -21.70 -13.48 15.01
CA PRO A 186 -21.38 -13.42 13.58
C PRO A 186 -22.13 -14.42 12.70
N ALA A 187 -22.98 -15.29 13.26
CA ALA A 187 -23.49 -16.48 12.58
C ALA A 187 -24.12 -16.15 11.21
N LEU A 188 -25.04 -15.18 11.17
CA LEU A 188 -25.68 -14.79 9.92
C LEU A 188 -24.72 -14.07 8.97
N LEU A 189 -23.78 -13.27 9.48
CA LEU A 189 -22.76 -12.62 8.65
C LEU A 189 -21.87 -13.66 7.95
N ASN A 190 -21.51 -14.73 8.65
CA ASN A 190 -20.73 -15.85 8.11
C ASN A 190 -21.53 -16.68 7.10
N ALA A 191 -22.81 -16.96 7.39
CA ALA A 191 -23.70 -17.65 6.45
C ALA A 191 -23.90 -16.84 5.16
N LEU A 192 -24.01 -15.52 5.27
CA LEU A 192 -24.02 -14.62 4.12
C LEU A 192 -22.71 -14.73 3.35
N ALA A 193 -21.55 -14.64 4.00
CA ALA A 193 -20.25 -14.76 3.31
C ALA A 193 -20.14 -16.02 2.45
N LYS A 194 -20.53 -17.18 2.99
CA LYS A 194 -20.55 -18.47 2.25
C LYS A 194 -21.47 -18.44 1.03
N ASN A 195 -22.57 -17.71 1.11
CA ASN A 195 -23.50 -17.57 0.00
C ASN A 195 -22.98 -16.58 -1.05
N PHE A 196 -22.35 -15.47 -0.63
CA PHE A 196 -21.68 -14.54 -1.55
C PHE A 196 -20.58 -15.26 -2.34
N GLU A 197 -19.74 -16.08 -1.72
CA GLU A 197 -18.68 -16.82 -2.43
C GLU A 197 -19.15 -17.72 -3.57
N LYS A 198 -20.42 -18.14 -3.57
CA LYS A 198 -21.03 -18.99 -4.60
C LYS A 198 -21.60 -18.18 -5.79
N ILE A 199 -21.54 -16.84 -5.73
CA ILE A 199 -22.17 -15.93 -6.72
C ILE A 199 -21.10 -15.19 -7.52
N SER A 200 -21.28 -15.15 -8.84
CA SER A 200 -20.39 -14.37 -9.71
C SER A 200 -20.50 -12.87 -9.41
N PRO A 201 -19.38 -12.14 -9.27
CA PRO A 201 -19.41 -10.70 -9.00
C PRO A 201 -20.32 -9.89 -9.91
N GLU A 202 -20.34 -10.23 -11.20
CA GLU A 202 -21.08 -9.54 -12.25
C GLU A 202 -22.60 -9.60 -12.04
N GLN A 203 -23.12 -10.63 -11.37
CA GLN A 203 -24.56 -10.84 -11.20
C GLN A 203 -25.19 -9.92 -10.15
N ILE A 204 -24.42 -9.47 -9.16
CA ILE A 204 -24.95 -8.73 -7.99
C ILE A 204 -24.24 -7.41 -7.71
N LEU A 205 -23.25 -7.04 -8.50
CA LEU A 205 -22.38 -5.89 -8.21
C LEU A 205 -23.15 -4.60 -7.93
N ASP A 206 -24.10 -4.22 -8.79
CA ASP A 206 -24.85 -2.96 -8.62
C ASP A 206 -25.76 -2.99 -7.38
N LYS A 207 -26.41 -4.14 -7.12
CA LYS A 207 -27.24 -4.35 -5.92
C LYS A 207 -26.41 -4.28 -4.64
N LEU A 208 -25.22 -4.86 -4.68
CA LEU A 208 -24.27 -4.89 -3.57
C LEU A 208 -23.67 -3.51 -3.30
N LEU A 209 -23.29 -2.75 -4.35
CA LEU A 209 -22.75 -1.41 -4.18
C LEU A 209 -23.75 -0.44 -3.55
N MET A 210 -25.01 -0.46 -3.99
CA MET A 210 -26.06 0.35 -3.35
C MET A 210 -26.19 0.02 -1.87
N LEU A 211 -26.18 -1.26 -1.55
CA LEU A 211 -26.28 -1.74 -0.18
C LEU A 211 -25.08 -1.31 0.67
N LEU A 212 -23.86 -1.41 0.12
CA LEU A 212 -22.64 -1.03 0.84
C LEU A 212 -22.52 0.47 1.11
N GLN A 213 -23.18 1.30 0.27
CA GLN A 213 -23.16 2.77 0.34
C GLN A 213 -24.05 3.36 1.44
N GLU A 214 -25.09 2.64 1.87
CA GLU A 214 -26.01 3.14 2.89
C GLU A 214 -25.29 3.43 4.20
N THR A 215 -25.63 4.57 4.78
CA THR A 215 -24.89 5.22 5.87
C THR A 215 -25.86 5.66 6.95
N ALA A 216 -25.51 5.43 8.23
CA ALA A 216 -26.30 5.95 9.35
C ALA A 216 -26.40 7.49 9.33
N ARG A 217 -27.63 8.02 9.30
CA ARG A 217 -27.95 9.46 9.16
C ARG A 217 -28.45 10.12 10.45
N SER A 218 -28.63 9.37 11.54
CA SER A 218 -29.26 9.89 12.76
C SER A 218 -28.29 10.06 13.93
N GLU A 219 -28.35 11.23 14.58
CA GLU A 219 -27.46 11.69 15.66
C GLU A 219 -27.46 10.85 16.94
N ALA A 220 -28.39 9.90 17.09
CA ALA A 220 -28.63 9.19 18.34
C ALA A 220 -27.89 7.83 18.49
N GLY A 221 -27.01 7.48 17.54
CA GLY A 221 -26.32 6.18 17.51
C GLY A 221 -24.80 6.25 17.71
N VAL A 222 -24.23 5.16 18.23
CA VAL A 222 -22.81 4.81 18.09
C VAL A 222 -22.56 4.58 16.59
N ASP A 223 -21.46 5.09 16.05
CA ASP A 223 -21.05 4.94 14.64
C ASP A 223 -21.86 5.71 13.59
N LEU A 224 -22.33 6.92 13.93
CA LEU A 224 -22.94 7.85 12.97
C LEU A 224 -21.99 8.08 11.77
N GLY A 225 -22.52 8.16 10.55
CA GLY A 225 -21.71 8.42 9.35
C GLY A 225 -20.94 7.22 8.78
N LEU A 226 -20.95 6.07 9.47
CA LEU A 226 -20.34 4.84 8.98
C LEU A 226 -21.26 4.13 7.97
N ASN A 227 -20.71 3.76 6.82
CA ASN A 227 -21.45 2.96 5.83
C ASN A 227 -21.38 1.47 6.14
N THR A 228 -22.21 0.69 5.43
CA THR A 228 -22.31 -0.76 5.64
C THR A 228 -20.96 -1.48 5.42
N LEU A 229 -20.17 -1.06 4.42
CA LEU A 229 -18.82 -1.62 4.21
C LEU A 229 -17.90 -1.39 5.41
N GLY A 230 -17.97 -0.20 6.00
CA GLY A 230 -17.18 0.17 7.18
C GLY A 230 -17.52 -0.68 8.40
N VAL A 231 -18.81 -0.97 8.66
CA VAL A 231 -19.19 -1.87 9.75
C VAL A 231 -18.74 -3.31 9.50
N ILE A 232 -18.80 -3.78 8.24
CA ILE A 232 -18.27 -5.10 7.88
C ILE A 232 -16.75 -5.16 8.13
N ALA A 233 -16.02 -4.10 7.79
CA ALA A 233 -14.59 -4.01 8.09
C ALA A 233 -14.33 -3.95 9.61
N TYR A 234 -15.18 -3.26 10.37
CA TYR A 234 -15.09 -3.23 11.83
C TYR A 234 -15.35 -4.61 12.47
N ALA A 235 -16.34 -5.36 11.96
CA ALA A 235 -16.59 -6.74 12.35
C ALA A 235 -15.38 -7.64 12.06
N ALA A 236 -14.72 -7.44 10.92
CA ALA A 236 -13.48 -8.14 10.60
C ALA A 236 -12.36 -7.81 11.60
N GLY A 237 -12.18 -6.53 11.96
CA GLY A 237 -11.25 -6.12 13.01
C GLY A 237 -11.52 -6.74 14.39
N ASN A 238 -12.75 -7.21 14.63
CA ASN A 238 -13.16 -7.95 15.83
C ASN A 238 -13.07 -9.48 15.67
N GLY A 239 -12.43 -9.98 14.61
CA GLY A 239 -12.21 -11.41 14.38
C GLY A 239 -13.27 -12.11 13.51
N TYR A 240 -14.16 -11.35 12.84
CA TYR A 240 -15.22 -11.91 11.98
C TYR A 240 -15.06 -11.50 10.51
N PRO A 241 -14.00 -11.94 9.81
CA PRO A 241 -13.60 -11.40 8.51
C PRO A 241 -14.34 -12.01 7.32
N ALA A 242 -15.19 -13.03 7.52
CA ALA A 242 -15.68 -13.88 6.44
C ALA A 242 -16.30 -13.08 5.29
N LEU A 243 -17.21 -12.14 5.62
CA LEU A 243 -17.85 -11.32 4.60
C LEU A 243 -16.89 -10.31 3.96
N LEU A 244 -15.98 -9.70 4.75
CA LEU A 244 -14.97 -8.77 4.20
C LEU A 244 -14.07 -9.48 3.18
N ASN A 245 -13.66 -10.72 3.48
CA ASN A 245 -12.85 -11.55 2.60
C ASN A 245 -13.61 -11.96 1.33
N ALA A 246 -14.89 -12.36 1.47
CA ALA A 246 -15.74 -12.65 0.33
C ALA A 246 -15.87 -11.42 -0.60
N LEU A 247 -16.02 -10.23 -0.02
CA LEU A 247 -16.11 -8.97 -0.76
C LEU A 247 -14.84 -8.65 -1.56
N ALA A 248 -13.65 -9.08 -1.13
CA ALA A 248 -12.39 -8.75 -1.81
C ALA A 248 -12.40 -9.08 -3.31
N LYS A 249 -13.01 -10.21 -3.70
CA LYS A 249 -13.14 -10.64 -5.11
C LYS A 249 -14.03 -9.71 -5.93
N TYR A 250 -15.07 -9.15 -5.32
CA TYR A 250 -16.00 -8.24 -6.00
C TYR A 250 -15.33 -6.91 -6.30
N PHE A 251 -14.50 -6.44 -5.38
CA PHE A 251 -13.84 -5.15 -5.47
C PHE A 251 -12.70 -5.13 -6.49
N GLU A 252 -12.28 -6.24 -7.09
CA GLU A 252 -11.30 -6.25 -8.18
C GLU A 252 -11.86 -5.71 -9.51
N ASN A 253 -13.19 -5.74 -9.67
CA ASN A 253 -13.88 -5.39 -10.93
C ASN A 253 -14.74 -4.12 -10.81
N VAL A 254 -14.74 -3.45 -9.65
CA VAL A 254 -15.57 -2.24 -9.48
C VAL A 254 -14.86 -1.02 -10.08
N PRO A 255 -15.56 -0.19 -10.86
CA PRO A 255 -15.03 1.10 -11.30
C PRO A 255 -14.66 1.99 -10.11
N LEU A 256 -13.48 2.60 -10.15
CA LEU A 256 -12.97 3.43 -9.05
C LEU A 256 -13.95 4.54 -8.64
N ASP A 257 -14.63 5.19 -9.59
CA ASP A 257 -15.59 6.26 -9.28
C ASP A 257 -16.78 5.79 -8.43
N LYS A 258 -17.13 4.49 -8.47
CA LYS A 258 -18.15 3.90 -7.58
C LYS A 258 -17.57 3.56 -6.19
N LEU A 259 -16.27 3.25 -6.11
CA LEU A 259 -15.57 2.91 -4.86
C LEU A 259 -15.19 4.13 -4.02
N LEU A 260 -14.78 5.23 -4.65
CA LEU A 260 -14.30 6.41 -3.94
C LEU A 260 -15.33 6.93 -2.90
N PRO A 261 -16.62 7.13 -3.24
CA PRO A 261 -17.60 7.62 -2.27
C PRO A 261 -17.81 6.70 -1.06
N LEU A 262 -17.63 5.38 -1.24
CA LEU A 262 -17.68 4.40 -0.15
C LEU A 262 -16.51 4.58 0.79
N LEU A 263 -15.30 4.63 0.24
CA LEU A 263 -14.07 4.67 1.02
C LEU A 263 -13.89 5.99 1.81
N GLN A 264 -14.53 7.09 1.36
CA GLN A 264 -14.49 8.41 2.01
C GLN A 264 -15.40 8.55 3.23
N LYS A 265 -16.38 7.65 3.44
CA LYS A 265 -17.33 7.82 4.55
C LYS A 265 -16.59 7.72 5.88
N THR A 266 -16.83 8.70 6.74
CA THR A 266 -16.15 8.91 8.02
C THR A 266 -17.11 8.73 9.18
N ILE A 267 -16.64 8.09 10.25
CA ILE A 267 -17.35 8.00 11.52
C ILE A 267 -17.47 9.42 12.11
N GLN A 268 -18.67 9.83 12.47
CA GLN A 268 -18.97 11.18 12.98
C GLN A 268 -18.99 11.26 14.50
N SER A 269 -19.12 10.13 15.20
CA SER A 269 -19.24 10.07 16.67
C SER A 269 -18.62 8.80 17.24
N GLY A 270 -18.27 8.82 18.53
CA GLY A 270 -17.72 7.65 19.25
C GLY A 270 -16.19 7.61 19.28
N LEU A 271 -15.65 6.46 19.74
CA LEU A 271 -14.21 6.27 19.98
C LEU A 271 -13.37 6.35 18.70
N ASP A 272 -13.94 5.98 17.57
CA ASP A 272 -13.28 5.94 16.26
C ASP A 272 -13.75 7.09 15.34
N ALA A 273 -14.41 8.11 15.90
CA ALA A 273 -14.82 9.32 15.16
C ALA A 273 -13.65 9.90 14.36
N GLY A 274 -13.89 10.34 13.13
CA GLY A 274 -12.86 10.81 12.20
C GLY A 274 -12.13 9.72 11.43
N MET A 275 -12.32 8.43 11.75
CA MET A 275 -11.80 7.35 10.91
C MET A 275 -12.72 7.13 9.70
N ASN A 276 -12.13 7.10 8.49
CA ASN A 276 -12.87 6.77 7.28
C ASN A 276 -12.88 5.27 6.98
N THR A 277 -13.74 4.86 6.06
CA THR A 277 -13.93 3.44 5.70
C THR A 277 -12.63 2.79 5.22
N LEU A 278 -11.77 3.50 4.49
CA LEU A 278 -10.44 3.01 4.12
C LEU A 278 -9.55 2.76 5.34
N GLY A 279 -9.56 3.67 6.31
CA GLY A 279 -8.86 3.52 7.59
C GLY A 279 -9.31 2.30 8.36
N ILE A 280 -10.62 2.02 8.41
CA ILE A 280 -11.17 0.82 9.09
C ILE A 280 -10.76 -0.46 8.36
N ILE A 281 -10.75 -0.46 7.02
CA ILE A 281 -10.26 -1.59 6.23
C ILE A 281 -8.76 -1.83 6.49
N ALA A 282 -7.97 -0.77 6.57
CA ALA A 282 -6.55 -0.88 6.93
C ALA A 282 -6.36 -1.42 8.34
N PHE A 283 -7.15 -0.94 9.32
CA PHE A 283 -7.14 -1.47 10.67
C PHE A 283 -7.45 -2.97 10.71
N ALA A 284 -8.51 -3.42 10.03
CA ALA A 284 -8.86 -4.84 9.93
C ALA A 284 -7.73 -5.67 9.31
N ALA A 285 -7.05 -5.12 8.30
CA ALA A 285 -5.86 -5.75 7.74
C ALA A 285 -4.74 -5.88 8.78
N GLY A 286 -4.47 -4.84 9.58
CA GLY A 286 -3.48 -4.87 10.66
C GLY A 286 -3.74 -5.91 11.76
N VAL A 287 -4.99 -6.37 11.90
CA VAL A 287 -5.41 -7.46 12.81
C VAL A 287 -5.27 -8.85 12.15
N GLY A 288 -4.97 -8.93 10.85
CA GLY A 288 -4.72 -10.18 10.13
C GLY A 288 -5.68 -10.48 8.98
N HIS A 289 -6.48 -9.49 8.53
CA HIS A 289 -7.49 -9.68 7.48
C HIS A 289 -7.25 -8.77 6.26
N PRO A 290 -6.15 -8.94 5.51
CA PRO A 290 -5.70 -7.99 4.50
C PRO A 290 -6.37 -8.12 3.12
N ALA A 291 -7.26 -9.09 2.91
CA ALA A 291 -7.73 -9.47 1.57
C ALA A 291 -8.31 -8.27 0.80
N LEU A 292 -9.23 -7.51 1.42
CA LEU A 292 -9.82 -6.35 0.78
C LEU A 292 -8.80 -5.21 0.61
N LEU A 293 -7.92 -4.96 1.59
CA LEU A 293 -6.88 -3.94 1.47
C LEU A 293 -5.93 -4.23 0.30
N ASN A 294 -5.57 -5.50 0.11
CA ASN A 294 -4.74 -5.96 -1.01
C ASN A 294 -5.45 -5.80 -2.36
N ALA A 295 -6.76 -6.11 -2.43
CA ALA A 295 -7.56 -5.89 -3.62
C ALA A 295 -7.62 -4.39 -3.98
N LEU A 296 -7.77 -3.53 -2.97
CA LEU A 296 -7.79 -2.08 -3.15
C LEU A 296 -6.43 -1.52 -3.58
N ALA A 297 -5.30 -2.10 -3.17
CA ALA A 297 -3.96 -1.56 -3.44
C ALA A 297 -3.72 -1.28 -4.94
N LYS A 298 -4.21 -2.13 -5.85
CA LYS A 298 -4.07 -1.96 -7.31
C LYS A 298 -4.65 -0.63 -7.80
N TYR A 299 -5.75 -0.18 -7.21
CA TYR A 299 -6.41 1.07 -7.59
C TYR A 299 -5.55 2.27 -7.25
N PHE A 300 -4.90 2.24 -6.07
CA PHE A 300 -4.16 3.36 -5.51
C PHE A 300 -2.80 3.61 -6.19
N GLU A 301 -2.35 2.73 -7.08
CA GLU A 301 -1.11 2.94 -7.85
C GLU A 301 -1.19 4.12 -8.82
N ASN A 302 -2.40 4.47 -9.31
CA ASN A 302 -2.57 5.45 -10.40
C ASN A 302 -3.66 6.52 -10.15
N ILE A 303 -4.15 6.67 -8.92
CA ILE A 303 -5.14 7.70 -8.60
C ILE A 303 -4.46 9.08 -8.53
N PRO A 304 -4.99 10.12 -9.18
CA PRO A 304 -4.51 11.49 -9.01
C PRO A 304 -4.41 11.90 -7.53
N LEU A 305 -3.32 12.57 -7.15
CA LEU A 305 -3.02 12.89 -5.75
C LEU A 305 -4.09 13.80 -5.11
N ASP A 306 -4.66 14.73 -5.88
CA ASP A 306 -5.78 15.58 -5.49
C ASP A 306 -7.03 14.77 -5.10
N ARG A 307 -7.29 13.65 -5.78
CA ARG A 307 -8.34 12.71 -5.40
C ARG A 307 -7.97 11.87 -4.19
N LEU A 308 -6.69 11.53 -3.98
CA LEU A 308 -6.24 10.72 -2.84
C LEU A 308 -6.20 11.49 -1.52
N LEU A 309 -5.84 12.77 -1.56
CA LEU A 309 -5.62 13.59 -0.36
C LEU A 309 -6.81 13.56 0.62
N PRO A 310 -8.07 13.77 0.20
CA PRO A 310 -9.21 13.73 1.12
C PRO A 310 -9.28 12.44 1.95
N PHE A 311 -8.89 11.29 1.39
CA PHE A 311 -8.87 10.01 2.10
C PHE A 311 -7.76 9.94 3.14
N LEU A 312 -6.58 10.42 2.77
CA LEU A 312 -5.38 10.34 3.59
C LEU A 312 -5.39 11.39 4.72
N GLN A 313 -6.20 12.45 4.59
CA GLN A 313 -6.22 13.58 5.51
C GLN A 313 -7.10 13.38 6.75
N GLU A 314 -8.17 12.57 6.63
CA GLU A 314 -9.08 12.30 7.74
C GLU A 314 -8.32 11.73 8.95
N THR A 315 -8.58 12.32 10.12
CA THR A 315 -7.92 11.96 11.38
C THR A 315 -8.92 11.48 12.41
N VAL A 316 -8.54 10.42 13.11
CA VAL A 316 -9.29 9.94 14.27
C VAL A 316 -9.29 11.02 15.36
N GLN A 317 -10.47 11.38 15.85
CA GLN A 317 -10.71 12.48 16.79
C GLN A 317 -10.61 12.02 18.25
N SER A 318 -10.75 10.73 18.53
CA SER A 318 -10.71 10.20 19.89
C SER A 318 -10.14 8.77 19.95
N GLY A 319 -10.20 8.12 21.12
CA GLY A 319 -9.72 6.75 21.29
C GLY A 319 -8.19 6.59 21.32
N ALA A 320 -7.74 5.36 21.09
CA ALA A 320 -6.32 4.98 21.14
C ALA A 320 -5.50 5.49 19.94
N TYR A 321 -6.19 5.81 18.83
CA TYR A 321 -5.60 6.28 17.58
C TYR A 321 -5.82 7.78 17.34
N ALA A 322 -6.18 8.55 18.36
CA ALA A 322 -6.43 9.98 18.23
C ALA A 322 -5.26 10.73 17.55
N ASP A 323 -5.62 11.60 16.60
CA ASP A 323 -4.77 12.33 15.66
C ASP A 323 -4.01 11.48 14.63
N MET A 324 -4.23 10.17 14.60
CA MET A 324 -3.77 9.32 13.51
C MET A 324 -4.62 9.58 12.27
N ASN A 325 -3.98 9.90 11.15
CA ASN A 325 -4.66 9.97 9.87
C ASN A 325 -4.69 8.61 9.18
N THR A 326 -5.51 8.48 8.13
CA THR A 326 -5.62 7.25 7.34
C THR A 326 -4.28 6.78 6.79
N LEU A 327 -3.39 7.69 6.37
CA LEU A 327 -2.02 7.32 5.95
C LEU A 327 -1.23 6.69 7.11
N GLY A 328 -1.36 7.23 8.31
CA GLY A 328 -0.80 6.67 9.55
C GLY A 328 -1.32 5.25 9.79
N ILE A 329 -2.64 5.04 9.70
CA ILE A 329 -3.24 3.71 9.89
C ILE A 329 -2.71 2.72 8.84
N ILE A 330 -2.58 3.13 7.58
CA ILE A 330 -1.99 2.32 6.50
C ILE A 330 -0.52 1.99 6.80
N ALA A 331 0.26 2.95 7.28
CA ALA A 331 1.66 2.73 7.66
C ALA A 331 1.77 1.77 8.87
N PHE A 332 0.91 1.92 9.87
CA PHE A 332 0.83 0.98 11.00
C PHE A 332 0.44 -0.43 10.55
N THR A 333 -0.44 -0.54 9.56
CA THR A 333 -0.81 -1.82 8.94
C THR A 333 0.39 -2.47 8.25
N ALA A 334 1.26 -1.68 7.61
CA ALA A 334 2.51 -2.18 7.06
C ALA A 334 3.48 -2.70 8.14
N VAL A 335 3.56 -2.05 9.31
CA VAL A 335 4.32 -2.57 10.48
C VAL A 335 3.82 -3.96 10.90
N LYS A 336 2.54 -4.27 10.68
CA LYS A 336 1.93 -5.59 10.95
C LYS A 336 2.13 -6.62 9.83
N GLY A 337 2.91 -6.30 8.79
CA GLY A 337 3.22 -7.23 7.69
C GLY A 337 2.29 -7.11 6.48
N HIS A 338 1.46 -6.07 6.40
CA HIS A 338 0.52 -5.87 5.28
C HIS A 338 0.80 -4.57 4.52
N PRO A 339 1.91 -4.49 3.76
CA PRO A 339 2.41 -3.24 3.16
C PRO A 339 1.77 -2.88 1.81
N ALA A 340 0.84 -3.69 1.29
CA ALA A 340 0.41 -3.61 -0.12
C ALA A 340 -0.08 -2.21 -0.51
N LEU A 341 -0.96 -1.62 0.30
CA LEU A 341 -1.48 -0.27 0.04
C LEU A 341 -0.41 0.80 0.24
N LEU A 342 0.45 0.68 1.25
CA LEU A 342 1.56 1.61 1.46
C LEU A 342 2.54 1.62 0.27
N ASN A 343 2.83 0.44 -0.29
CA ASN A 343 3.66 0.29 -1.48
C ASN A 343 2.98 0.82 -2.74
N ALA A 344 1.66 0.64 -2.88
CA ALA A 344 0.89 1.23 -3.98
C ALA A 344 0.92 2.76 -3.94
N LEU A 345 0.73 3.34 -2.76
CA LEU A 345 0.92 4.78 -2.54
C LEU A 345 2.37 5.18 -2.87
N ALA A 346 3.39 4.41 -2.49
CA ALA A 346 4.77 4.75 -2.81
C ALA A 346 5.02 4.87 -4.33
N LYS A 347 4.43 3.97 -5.13
CA LYS A 347 4.51 4.03 -6.60
C LYS A 347 3.85 5.29 -7.15
N ASN A 348 2.67 5.61 -6.66
CA ASN A 348 1.91 6.78 -7.08
C ASN A 348 2.68 8.08 -6.80
N PHE A 349 3.26 8.18 -5.61
CA PHE A 349 3.96 9.36 -5.12
C PHE A 349 5.33 9.55 -5.79
N LYS A 350 5.95 8.49 -6.31
CA LYS A 350 7.29 8.52 -6.95
C LYS A 350 7.38 9.47 -8.14
N ASN A 351 6.26 9.73 -8.82
CA ASN A 351 6.21 10.57 -10.02
C ASN A 351 5.80 12.02 -9.72
N VAL A 352 5.50 12.35 -8.46
CA VAL A 352 5.09 13.70 -8.06
C VAL A 352 6.33 14.56 -7.78
N PRO A 353 6.40 15.81 -8.29
CA PRO A 353 7.49 16.72 -7.97
C PRO A 353 7.67 16.89 -6.45
N PRO A 354 8.91 16.85 -5.93
CA PRO A 354 9.18 16.91 -4.48
C PRO A 354 8.52 18.10 -3.78
N GLU A 355 8.53 19.29 -4.38
CA GLU A 355 8.00 20.53 -3.81
C GLU A 355 6.49 20.47 -3.65
N GLN A 356 5.80 19.98 -4.70
CA GLN A 356 4.36 19.74 -4.67
C GLN A 356 4.02 18.69 -3.61
N LEU A 357 4.83 17.62 -3.54
CA LEU A 357 4.63 16.53 -2.60
C LEU A 357 4.78 16.98 -1.14
N VAL A 358 5.79 17.80 -0.83
CA VAL A 358 5.95 18.40 0.51
C VAL A 358 4.74 19.24 0.85
N ASN A 359 4.34 20.17 -0.01
CA ASN A 359 3.28 21.11 0.32
C ASN A 359 1.95 20.39 0.60
N LEU A 360 1.69 19.29 -0.10
CA LEU A 360 0.47 18.49 0.06
C LEU A 360 0.52 17.54 1.27
N LEU A 361 1.65 16.89 1.51
CA LEU A 361 1.77 15.87 2.57
C LEU A 361 2.24 16.41 3.91
N LEU A 362 2.99 17.51 3.96
CA LEU A 362 3.57 18.03 5.20
C LEU A 362 2.53 18.22 6.32
N PRO A 363 1.33 18.76 6.06
CA PRO A 363 0.29 18.87 7.09
C PRO A 363 -0.11 17.53 7.71
N LEU A 364 0.00 16.44 6.95
CA LEU A 364 -0.31 15.08 7.39
C LEU A 364 0.85 14.40 8.08
N LEU A 365 2.05 14.62 7.56
CA LEU A 365 3.26 14.00 8.08
C LEU A 365 3.65 14.53 9.46
N GLN A 366 3.33 15.79 9.76
CA GLN A 366 3.69 16.45 11.02
C GLN A 366 2.73 16.18 12.19
N LYS A 367 1.53 15.64 11.94
CA LYS A 367 0.59 15.31 13.01
C LYS A 367 1.18 14.23 13.92
N THR A 368 1.14 14.46 15.22
CA THR A 368 1.65 13.57 16.26
C THR A 368 0.51 12.81 16.93
N LEU A 369 0.73 11.53 17.19
CA LEU A 369 -0.16 10.71 18.01
C LEU A 369 -0.26 11.27 19.43
N LEU A 370 -1.47 11.39 19.97
CA LEU A 370 -1.66 11.89 21.33
C LEU A 370 -1.59 10.80 22.40
N ARG A 371 -1.88 9.54 22.04
CA ARG A 371 -2.09 8.44 23.00
C ARG A 371 -1.47 7.14 22.49
N GLY A 372 -1.35 6.16 23.39
CA GLY A 372 -0.82 4.83 23.10
C GLY A 372 0.71 4.72 23.22
N GLY A 373 1.26 3.55 22.88
CA GLY A 373 2.70 3.28 22.98
C GLY A 373 3.57 4.09 22.03
N ASP A 374 2.98 4.66 20.98
CA ASP A 374 3.63 5.54 20.00
C ASP A 374 3.27 7.02 20.23
N ALA A 375 2.75 7.40 21.41
CA ALA A 375 2.41 8.79 21.73
C ALA A 375 3.61 9.74 21.55
N GLY A 376 3.35 10.91 20.97
CA GLY A 376 4.38 11.89 20.59
C GLY A 376 5.09 11.58 19.27
N MET A 377 4.85 10.41 18.66
CA MET A 377 5.37 10.06 17.33
C MET A 377 4.52 10.69 16.23
N ASN A 378 5.16 11.21 15.19
CA ASN A 378 4.45 11.67 14.01
C ASN A 378 4.30 10.57 12.95
N MET A 379 3.55 10.88 11.88
CA MET A 379 3.31 9.90 10.82
C MET A 379 4.60 9.48 10.10
N ILE A 380 5.62 10.36 10.04
CA ILE A 380 6.95 9.99 9.52
C ILE A 380 7.57 8.89 10.39
N GLY A 381 7.45 8.99 11.71
CA GLY A 381 7.89 7.96 12.64
C GLY A 381 7.20 6.61 12.39
N ILE A 382 5.88 6.60 12.19
CA ILE A 382 5.15 5.37 11.87
C ILE A 382 5.58 4.78 10.50
N ILE A 383 5.81 5.64 9.50
CA ILE A 383 6.37 5.23 8.20
C ILE A 383 7.78 4.68 8.35
N ALA A 384 8.63 5.29 9.19
CA ALA A 384 9.98 4.82 9.49
C ALA A 384 9.96 3.48 10.22
N LYS A 385 9.00 3.27 11.12
CA LYS A 385 8.74 1.97 11.76
C LYS A 385 8.39 0.90 10.72
N ALA A 386 7.54 1.23 9.74
CA ALA A 386 7.24 0.30 8.63
C ALA A 386 8.49 0.00 7.79
N ALA A 387 9.33 0.99 7.52
CA ALA A 387 10.61 0.80 6.84
C ALA A 387 11.55 -0.13 7.64
N ALA A 388 11.61 0.02 8.96
CA ALA A 388 12.33 -0.85 9.89
C ALA A 388 11.67 -2.23 10.11
N CYS A 389 10.57 -2.51 9.41
CA CYS A 389 10.00 -3.86 9.27
C CYS A 389 10.21 -4.42 7.86
N GLY A 390 11.07 -3.80 7.04
CA GLY A 390 11.39 -4.25 5.68
C GLY A 390 10.52 -3.63 4.57
N PHE A 391 9.74 -2.58 4.86
CA PHE A 391 8.85 -1.94 3.89
C PHE A 391 9.23 -0.47 3.60
N PRO A 392 10.43 -0.19 3.03
CA PRO A 392 10.96 1.17 2.91
C PRO A 392 10.40 2.00 1.76
N ALA A 393 9.58 1.42 0.88
CA ALA A 393 9.22 2.02 -0.41
C ALA A 393 8.60 3.42 -0.28
N PHE A 394 7.67 3.59 0.66
CA PHE A 394 7.01 4.89 0.87
C PHE A 394 7.95 5.92 1.48
N LEU A 395 8.78 5.51 2.45
CA LEU A 395 9.79 6.41 3.02
C LEU A 395 10.77 6.91 1.96
N ASN A 396 11.23 6.02 1.07
CA ASN A 396 12.03 6.38 -0.10
C ASN A 396 11.30 7.39 -0.99
N ALA A 397 10.04 7.11 -1.36
CA ALA A 397 9.26 7.97 -2.25
C ALA A 397 9.12 9.41 -1.73
N ILE A 398 8.98 9.60 -0.41
CA ILE A 398 8.84 10.94 0.20
C ILE A 398 10.18 11.57 0.61
N THR A 399 11.31 10.86 0.49
CA THR A 399 12.61 11.34 0.99
C THR A 399 13.03 12.65 0.32
N LYS A 400 12.93 12.72 -1.01
CA LYS A 400 13.34 13.93 -1.75
C LYS A 400 12.51 15.14 -1.33
N ALA A 401 11.21 14.93 -1.16
CA ALA A 401 10.30 15.94 -0.62
C ALA A 401 10.78 16.39 0.77
N LEU A 402 11.01 15.47 1.70
CA LEU A 402 11.50 15.82 3.04
C LEU A 402 12.83 16.58 3.01
N MET A 403 13.72 16.31 2.04
CA MET A 403 14.97 17.05 1.84
C MET A 403 14.79 18.47 1.29
N CYS A 404 13.62 18.84 0.74
CA CYS A 404 13.31 20.23 0.36
C CYS A 404 12.95 21.12 1.57
N LEU A 405 12.63 20.52 2.72
CA LEU A 405 12.35 21.28 3.94
C LEU A 405 13.60 21.98 4.48
N LYS A 406 13.43 23.13 5.13
CA LYS A 406 14.49 23.80 5.88
C LYS A 406 15.07 22.86 6.95
N LEU A 407 16.38 22.93 7.17
CA LEU A 407 17.11 22.04 8.08
C LEU A 407 16.45 21.99 9.48
N ALA A 408 16.12 23.15 10.06
CA ALA A 408 15.46 23.22 11.37
C ALA A 408 14.10 22.50 11.42
N SER A 409 13.30 22.60 10.35
CA SER A 409 12.01 21.90 10.24
C SER A 409 12.20 20.38 10.13
N ARG A 410 13.19 19.93 9.35
CA ARG A 410 13.56 18.50 9.26
C ARG A 410 13.98 17.96 10.62
N PHE A 411 14.82 18.69 11.36
CA PHE A 411 15.23 18.31 12.70
C PHE A 411 14.04 18.13 13.64
N SER A 412 13.16 19.14 13.70
CA SER A 412 11.97 19.11 14.54
C SER A 412 11.07 17.90 14.25
N LEU A 413 10.87 17.56 12.98
CA LEU A 413 10.07 16.40 12.57
C LEU A 413 10.70 15.07 12.99
N MET A 414 12.01 14.89 12.84
CA MET A 414 12.64 13.59 13.07
C MET A 414 13.01 13.34 14.54
N GLU A 415 13.02 14.37 15.38
CA GLU A 415 13.23 14.23 16.82
C GLU A 415 11.95 13.91 17.60
N GLN A 416 10.79 13.93 16.94
CA GLN A 416 9.51 13.52 17.53
C GLN A 416 9.48 12.01 17.79
N GLY A 417 8.65 11.62 18.78
CA GLY A 417 8.56 10.26 19.31
C GLY A 417 8.92 10.17 20.79
N PRO A 418 8.48 9.10 21.48
CA PRO A 418 8.85 8.89 22.87
C PRO A 418 10.35 8.56 23.00
N PRO A 419 10.95 8.73 24.20
CA PRO A 419 12.34 8.37 24.43
C PRO A 419 12.64 6.92 24.00
N GLY A 420 13.68 6.73 23.18
CA GLY A 420 14.08 5.42 22.66
C GLY A 420 13.32 4.95 21.41
N LEU A 421 12.34 5.72 20.92
CA LEU A 421 11.56 5.45 19.71
C LEU A 421 11.41 6.74 18.89
N LYS A 422 12.45 7.58 18.83
CA LYS A 422 12.40 8.78 17.98
C LYS A 422 12.37 8.36 16.51
N THR A 423 11.75 9.18 15.67
CA THR A 423 11.70 8.95 14.22
C THR A 423 13.10 8.73 13.64
N VAL A 424 14.11 9.50 14.06
CA VAL A 424 15.50 9.30 13.61
C VAL A 424 16.08 7.93 13.97
N ASP A 425 15.75 7.39 15.14
CA ASP A 425 16.22 6.08 15.59
C ASP A 425 15.57 4.95 14.77
N LEU A 426 14.30 5.12 14.38
CA LEU A 426 13.59 4.20 13.49
C LEU A 426 14.15 4.24 12.06
N ILE A 427 14.50 5.43 11.55
CA ILE A 427 15.17 5.56 10.23
C ILE A 427 16.55 4.89 10.28
N LEU A 428 17.31 5.04 11.37
CA LEU A 428 18.59 4.36 11.55
C LEU A 428 18.39 2.84 11.57
N SER A 429 17.40 2.35 12.31
CA SER A 429 17.07 0.92 12.37
C SER A 429 16.71 0.37 10.98
N ALA A 430 15.91 1.12 10.20
CA ALA A 430 15.59 0.76 8.81
C ALA A 430 16.82 0.73 7.91
N ALA A 431 17.76 1.66 8.10
CA ALA A 431 19.00 1.73 7.32
C ALA A 431 19.95 0.56 7.60
N VAL A 432 19.97 0.10 8.86
CA VAL A 432 20.79 -1.03 9.33
C VAL A 432 20.26 -2.36 8.82
N GLN A 433 18.94 -2.54 8.80
CA GLN A 433 18.32 -3.76 8.29
C GLN A 433 18.36 -3.88 6.75
N SER A 434 18.65 -2.78 6.05
CA SER A 434 18.74 -2.78 4.60
C SER A 434 20.13 -3.20 4.14
N ASN A 435 20.20 -4.28 3.35
CA ASN A 435 21.45 -4.74 2.70
C ASN A 435 21.95 -3.81 1.58
N ARG A 436 21.18 -2.77 1.23
CA ARG A 436 21.50 -1.80 0.17
C ARG A 436 21.28 -0.39 0.67
N VAL A 437 21.94 0.59 0.04
CA VAL A 437 21.66 2.00 0.32
C VAL A 437 20.26 2.33 -0.18
N GLN A 438 19.43 2.83 0.72
CA GLN A 438 18.10 3.33 0.46
C GLN A 438 18.14 4.86 0.30
N GLU A 439 17.14 5.42 -0.39
CA GLU A 439 17.06 6.87 -0.55
C GLU A 439 16.87 7.56 0.80
N PHE A 440 16.05 7.01 1.70
CA PHE A 440 15.78 7.65 2.99
C PHE A 440 17.00 7.87 3.88
N GLU A 441 18.10 7.17 3.65
CA GLU A 441 19.32 7.27 4.45
C GLU A 441 19.96 8.66 4.38
N TRP A 442 19.68 9.43 3.33
CA TRP A 442 20.11 10.84 3.23
C TRP A 442 19.52 11.70 4.35
N LEU A 443 18.38 11.32 4.93
CA LEU A 443 17.79 12.01 6.09
C LEU A 443 18.69 11.89 7.33
N LEU A 444 19.42 10.77 7.48
CA LEU A 444 20.34 10.57 8.61
C LEU A 444 21.56 11.50 8.56
N CYS A 445 21.92 11.98 7.37
CA CYS A 445 23.03 12.92 7.19
C CYS A 445 22.78 14.26 7.88
N CYS A 446 21.51 14.60 8.14
CA CYS A 446 21.15 15.82 8.84
C CYS A 446 21.46 15.77 10.34
N PHE A 447 21.49 14.59 10.98
CA PHE A 447 21.54 14.47 12.44
C PHE A 447 22.94 14.19 12.96
N LYS A 448 23.28 14.66 14.17
CA LYS A 448 24.46 14.20 14.92
C LYS A 448 24.10 12.99 15.78
N LEU A 449 24.17 11.81 15.18
CA LEU A 449 23.97 10.54 15.89
C LEU A 449 25.24 10.13 16.64
N ILE A 450 25.09 9.80 17.93
CA ILE A 450 26.17 9.29 18.78
C ILE A 450 25.72 7.93 19.32
N CYS A 451 26.31 6.85 18.80
CA CYS A 451 26.09 5.49 19.32
C CYS A 451 27.36 4.99 20.02
N ARG A 452 27.29 4.85 21.34
CA ARG A 452 28.40 4.37 22.18
C ARG A 452 28.48 2.84 22.25
N SER A 453 27.43 2.14 21.87
CA SER A 453 27.36 0.67 21.86
C SER A 453 28.03 0.06 20.62
N ASN A 454 28.48 -1.20 20.73
CA ASN A 454 28.94 -2.02 19.59
C ASN A 454 27.77 -2.73 18.88
N THR A 455 26.56 -2.16 18.92
CA THR A 455 25.40 -2.70 18.20
C THR A 455 25.54 -2.47 16.69
N GLN A 456 24.68 -3.09 15.88
CA GLN A 456 24.71 -2.90 14.42
C GLN A 456 24.49 -1.42 14.04
N GLU A 457 23.63 -0.70 14.76
CA GLU A 457 23.42 0.75 14.64
C GLU A 457 24.70 1.52 14.99
N GLY A 458 25.42 1.09 16.02
CA GLY A 458 26.70 1.67 16.41
C GLY A 458 27.77 1.53 15.33
N ARG A 459 27.87 0.34 14.72
CA ARG A 459 28.75 0.10 13.56
C ARG A 459 28.35 0.96 12.38
N TYR A 460 27.05 1.04 12.07
CA TYR A 460 26.53 1.88 10.99
C TYR A 460 26.90 3.36 11.18
N VAL A 461 26.68 3.90 12.37
CA VAL A 461 26.97 5.31 12.70
C VAL A 461 28.48 5.60 12.64
N ARG A 462 29.34 4.62 12.95
CA ARG A 462 30.80 4.77 12.93
C ARG A 462 31.43 4.60 11.55
N HIS A 463 30.94 3.66 10.75
CA HIS A 463 31.61 3.25 9.50
C HIS A 463 30.86 3.72 8.24
N VAL A 464 29.52 3.60 8.21
CA VAL A 464 28.70 3.91 7.01
C VAL A 464 28.31 5.39 6.95
N LEU A 465 27.76 5.91 8.06
CA LEU A 465 27.19 7.26 8.09
C LEU A 465 28.20 8.38 7.83
N PRO A 466 29.48 8.32 8.26
CA PRO A 466 30.45 9.35 7.93
C PRO A 466 30.68 9.50 6.42
N LEU A 467 30.71 8.38 5.69
CA LEU A 467 30.86 8.38 4.23
C LEU A 467 29.65 9.01 3.55
N LEU A 468 28.43 8.62 3.96
CA LEU A 468 27.19 9.24 3.47
C LEU A 468 27.13 10.74 3.77
N ARG A 469 27.57 11.19 4.96
CA ARG A 469 27.62 12.61 5.31
C ARG A 469 28.64 13.39 4.48
N ALA A 470 29.83 12.84 4.27
CA ALA A 470 30.85 13.48 3.45
C ALA A 470 30.36 13.65 2.00
N ALA A 471 29.74 12.61 1.44
CA ALA A 471 29.10 12.66 0.13
C ALA A 471 27.94 13.67 0.09
N ASN A 472 27.04 13.67 1.09
CA ASN A 472 25.91 14.60 1.13
C ASN A 472 26.38 16.06 1.20
N ARG A 473 27.39 16.36 2.03
CA ARG A 473 27.97 17.70 2.12
C ARG A 473 28.51 18.16 0.79
N LEU A 474 29.23 17.30 0.08
CA LEU A 474 29.76 17.61 -1.24
C LEU A 474 28.63 17.87 -2.25
N ILE A 475 27.57 17.07 -2.23
CA ILE A 475 26.40 17.26 -3.12
C ILE A 475 25.66 18.55 -2.78
N GLU A 476 25.36 18.81 -1.51
CA GLU A 476 24.67 20.03 -1.05
C GLU A 476 25.51 21.29 -1.32
N SER A 477 26.84 21.18 -1.27
CA SER A 477 27.74 22.30 -1.54
C SER A 477 27.76 22.66 -3.04
N LEU A 478 27.57 21.67 -3.92
CA LEU A 478 27.43 21.87 -5.36
C LEU A 478 26.01 22.29 -5.74
N TYR A 479 24.99 21.72 -5.10
CA TYR A 479 23.56 21.95 -5.37
C TYR A 479 22.81 22.16 -4.05
N PRO A 480 22.65 23.41 -3.59
CA PRO A 480 21.85 23.71 -2.41
C PRO A 480 20.41 23.21 -2.61
N PRO A 481 19.73 22.65 -1.59
CA PRO A 481 18.35 22.17 -1.71
C PRO A 481 17.34 23.22 -2.19
N SER A 482 17.70 24.51 -2.22
CA SER A 482 16.89 25.62 -2.69
C SER A 482 16.91 25.86 -4.20
N THR A 483 17.74 25.15 -4.99
CA THR A 483 17.93 25.43 -6.44
C THR A 483 17.31 24.37 -7.37
N TYR A 484 16.28 23.63 -6.94
CA TYR A 484 15.55 22.72 -7.84
C TYR A 484 14.80 23.43 -8.99
N GLU A 485 14.77 24.77 -9.03
CA GLU A 485 13.97 25.54 -9.99
C GLU A 485 14.67 25.97 -11.28
N THR A 486 16.00 26.02 -11.39
CA THR A 486 16.64 26.41 -12.66
C THR A 486 18.01 25.76 -12.84
N LYS A 487 18.17 24.99 -13.92
CA LYS A 487 19.44 24.34 -14.30
C LYS A 487 20.54 25.33 -14.75
N GLU A 488 20.29 26.63 -14.75
CA GLU A 488 21.08 27.59 -15.53
C GLU A 488 22.17 28.36 -14.77
N GLU A 489 22.36 28.21 -13.45
CA GLU A 489 23.45 28.91 -12.74
C GLU A 489 24.19 28.06 -11.70
N ILE A 490 24.67 26.86 -12.08
CA ILE A 490 25.57 26.06 -11.23
C ILE A 490 26.78 25.58 -12.04
N ALA A 491 27.38 26.48 -12.83
CA ALA A 491 28.44 26.10 -13.76
C ALA A 491 29.88 26.29 -13.24
N ASP A 492 30.15 26.99 -12.13
CA ASP A 492 31.53 27.46 -11.86
C ASP A 492 32.11 27.17 -10.45
N ARG A 493 31.43 26.45 -9.56
CA ARG A 493 32.03 26.13 -8.25
C ARG A 493 33.00 24.94 -8.34
N LYS A 494 34.27 25.18 -8.01
CA LYS A 494 35.28 24.13 -7.82
C LYS A 494 35.17 23.49 -6.43
N ILE A 495 35.34 22.16 -6.37
CA ILE A 495 35.43 21.40 -5.11
C ILE A 495 36.72 21.78 -4.38
N THR A 496 36.64 21.99 -3.07
CA THR A 496 37.79 22.35 -2.24
C THR A 496 38.61 21.12 -1.83
N SER A 497 39.92 21.31 -1.60
CA SER A 497 40.80 20.25 -1.08
C SER A 497 40.36 19.72 0.29
N GLU A 498 39.70 20.55 1.10
CA GLU A 498 39.15 20.15 2.39
C GLU A 498 37.96 19.19 2.24
N GLU A 499 37.02 19.48 1.33
CA GLU A 499 35.89 18.58 1.03
C GLU A 499 36.38 17.21 0.54
N LEU A 500 37.42 17.18 -0.28
CA LEU A 500 38.07 15.94 -0.73
C LEU A 500 38.73 15.18 0.42
N THR A 501 39.44 15.89 1.30
CA THR A 501 40.12 15.28 2.45
C THR A 501 39.11 14.67 3.43
N GLN A 502 37.95 15.32 3.63
CA GLN A 502 36.86 14.78 4.44
C GLN A 502 36.27 13.49 3.84
N LEU A 503 36.06 13.45 2.52
CA LEU A 503 35.57 12.25 1.83
C LEU A 503 36.57 11.09 1.92
N ARG A 504 37.88 11.37 1.74
CA ARG A 504 38.95 10.36 1.89
C ARG A 504 39.01 9.78 3.30
N THR A 505 38.96 10.65 4.31
CA THR A 505 38.99 10.23 5.71
C THR A 505 37.79 9.34 6.03
N ALA A 506 36.60 9.72 5.55
CA ALA A 506 35.39 8.93 5.74
C ALA A 506 35.45 7.56 5.04
N LEU A 507 36.06 7.48 3.85
CA LEU A 507 36.24 6.21 3.17
C LEU A 507 37.23 5.29 3.88
N SER A 508 38.36 5.84 4.37
CA SER A 508 39.33 5.08 5.16
C SER A 508 38.69 4.48 6.42
N ILE A 509 37.81 5.24 7.09
CA ILE A 509 37.03 4.76 8.24
C ILE A 509 36.04 3.64 7.85
N PHE A 510 35.44 3.73 6.66
CA PHE A 510 34.55 2.69 6.14
C PHE A 510 35.31 1.40 5.81
N SER A 511 36.49 1.51 5.18
CA SER A 511 37.31 0.37 4.74
C SER A 511 38.10 -0.31 5.86
N SER A 512 38.15 0.27 7.05
CA SER A 512 38.91 -0.27 8.19
C SER A 512 38.09 -1.15 9.15
N ASP A 513 36.82 -1.45 8.84
CA ASP A 513 35.98 -2.36 9.64
C ASP A 513 36.32 -3.84 9.37
N PRO A 514 36.93 -4.57 10.31
CA PRO A 514 37.40 -5.95 10.11
C PRO A 514 36.29 -7.00 10.11
N ASP A 515 35.09 -6.68 10.60
CA ASP A 515 33.95 -7.59 10.70
C ASP A 515 32.92 -7.34 9.59
N SER A 516 33.31 -7.17 8.33
CA SER A 516 32.35 -6.95 7.25
C SER A 516 31.71 -8.28 6.76
N PRO A 517 30.48 -8.68 7.16
CA PRO A 517 29.54 -9.09 6.12
C PRO A 517 29.26 -7.84 5.26
N PRO A 518 28.76 -7.95 4.03
CA PRO A 518 28.71 -6.82 3.10
C PRO A 518 27.67 -5.82 3.60
N LEU A 519 28.07 -4.91 4.51
CA LEU A 519 27.16 -4.00 5.21
C LEU A 519 26.37 -3.20 4.18
N LYS A 520 27.02 -2.83 3.06
CA LYS A 520 26.40 -2.38 1.80
C LYS A 520 27.34 -2.65 0.61
N THR A 521 27.12 -3.73 -0.12
CA THR A 521 27.94 -4.12 -1.30
C THR A 521 28.01 -3.03 -2.38
N ASN A 522 27.06 -2.08 -2.39
CA ASN A 522 26.94 -1.07 -3.44
C ASN A 522 27.08 0.38 -2.92
N LEU A 523 27.40 0.61 -1.63
CA LEU A 523 27.39 1.98 -1.07
C LEU A 523 28.35 2.90 -1.80
N ILE A 524 29.59 2.44 -1.98
CA ILE A 524 30.63 3.17 -2.67
C ILE A 524 30.18 3.47 -4.11
N SER A 525 29.72 2.45 -4.84
CA SER A 525 29.19 2.58 -6.21
C SER A 525 28.01 3.57 -6.32
N ILE A 526 27.10 3.59 -5.35
CA ILE A 526 25.94 4.51 -5.32
C ILE A 526 26.37 5.95 -5.01
N VAL A 527 27.26 6.13 -4.04
CA VAL A 527 27.85 7.44 -3.72
C VAL A 527 28.55 8.01 -4.96
N PHE A 528 29.37 7.20 -5.62
CA PHE A 528 30.07 7.62 -6.85
C PHE A 528 29.13 7.85 -8.03
N SER A 529 28.13 6.99 -8.24
CA SER A 529 27.12 7.19 -9.29
C SER A 529 26.33 8.50 -9.09
N LYS A 530 26.06 8.89 -7.82
CA LYS A 530 25.44 10.18 -7.53
C LYS A 530 26.40 11.33 -7.78
N LEU A 531 27.63 11.26 -7.27
CA LEU A 531 28.63 12.28 -7.50
C LEU A 531 28.85 12.51 -9.00
N GLN A 532 28.99 11.45 -9.80
CA GLN A 532 29.15 11.51 -11.26
C GLN A 532 28.07 12.35 -11.96
N ARG A 533 26.83 12.35 -11.47
CA ARG A 533 25.74 13.15 -12.07
C ARG A 533 25.87 14.65 -11.81
N HIS A 534 26.75 15.04 -10.89
CA HIS A 534 26.80 16.37 -10.30
C HIS A 534 28.18 17.03 -10.37
N ILE A 535 29.23 16.32 -10.82
CA ILE A 535 30.57 16.87 -10.98
C ILE A 535 31.12 16.56 -12.37
N ASP A 536 31.98 17.44 -12.88
CA ASP A 536 32.61 17.26 -14.19
C ASP A 536 33.50 16.00 -14.21
N GLN A 537 33.70 15.46 -15.41
CA GLN A 537 34.36 14.17 -15.59
C GLN A 537 35.80 14.14 -15.07
N MET A 538 36.52 15.26 -15.17
CA MET A 538 37.92 15.35 -14.74
C MET A 538 38.03 15.42 -13.22
N THR A 539 37.16 16.20 -12.58
CA THR A 539 37.08 16.24 -11.12
C THR A 539 36.67 14.89 -10.54
N PHE A 540 35.71 14.20 -11.17
CA PHE A 540 35.32 12.84 -10.77
C PHE A 540 36.46 11.83 -10.91
N LEU A 541 37.23 11.90 -12.00
CA LEU A 541 38.41 11.06 -12.20
C LEU A 541 39.51 11.33 -11.17
N ASN A 542 39.77 12.60 -10.85
CA ASN A 542 40.75 12.95 -9.82
C ASN A 542 40.31 12.40 -8.47
N ILE A 543 39.03 12.54 -8.13
CA ILE A 543 38.44 11.96 -6.93
C ILE A 543 38.64 10.44 -6.91
N LEU A 544 38.26 9.72 -7.98
CA LEU A 544 38.44 8.27 -8.02
C LEU A 544 39.92 7.87 -7.97
N ALA A 545 40.80 8.55 -8.69
CA ALA A 545 42.24 8.26 -8.73
C ALA A 545 42.92 8.48 -7.37
N GLU A 546 42.52 9.52 -6.63
CA GLU A 546 43.03 9.82 -5.30
C GLU A 546 42.43 8.93 -4.21
N ILE A 547 41.24 8.41 -4.44
CA ILE A 547 40.50 7.58 -3.48
C ILE A 547 40.84 6.11 -3.63
N MET A 548 41.27 5.65 -4.81
CA MET A 548 41.74 4.28 -5.08
C MET A 548 43.08 4.03 -4.36
N PRO A 549 43.11 3.42 -3.17
CA PRO A 549 44.36 2.95 -2.61
C PRO A 549 44.66 1.61 -3.31
N ASN A 550 45.74 0.94 -2.93
CA ASN A 550 46.02 -0.42 -3.35
C ASN A 550 45.01 -1.44 -2.74
N SER A 551 43.70 -1.21 -2.87
CA SER A 551 42.62 -2.01 -2.28
C SER A 551 42.56 -3.38 -2.94
N VAL A 552 43.35 -4.29 -2.40
CA VAL A 552 43.07 -5.72 -2.45
C VAL A 552 41.76 -5.90 -1.67
N GLY A 553 40.63 -6.08 -2.38
CA GLY A 553 39.37 -6.51 -1.75
C GLY A 553 38.05 -5.86 -2.24
N ASP A 554 38.06 -4.72 -2.94
CA ASP A 554 36.80 -4.09 -3.41
C ASP A 554 36.70 -4.06 -4.95
N TYR A 555 36.35 -5.22 -5.49
CA TYR A 555 36.25 -5.53 -6.92
C TYR A 555 35.43 -4.52 -7.72
N GLU A 556 34.26 -4.13 -7.19
CA GLU A 556 33.31 -3.25 -7.88
C GLU A 556 33.82 -1.81 -8.00
N LEU A 557 34.66 -1.35 -7.07
CA LEU A 557 35.28 -0.02 -7.14
C LEU A 557 36.35 0.05 -8.23
N VAL A 558 37.20 -0.98 -8.31
CA VAL A 558 38.20 -1.13 -9.38
C VAL A 558 37.51 -1.17 -10.73
N ARG A 559 36.41 -1.93 -10.81
CA ARG A 559 35.59 -2.08 -12.01
C ARG A 559 34.96 -0.76 -12.46
N LEU A 560 34.36 0.00 -11.54
CA LEU A 560 33.78 1.32 -11.82
C LEU A 560 34.85 2.33 -12.29
N TYR A 561 36.03 2.32 -11.66
CA TYR A 561 37.14 3.17 -12.04
C TYR A 561 37.66 2.84 -13.45
N VAL A 562 37.84 1.54 -13.76
CA VAL A 562 38.27 1.09 -15.08
C VAL A 562 37.26 1.47 -16.16
N ASP A 563 35.96 1.23 -15.94
CA ASP A 563 34.92 1.59 -16.92
C ASP A 563 34.94 3.11 -17.21
N TYR A 564 35.14 3.92 -16.16
CA TYR A 564 35.19 5.37 -16.30
C TYR A 564 36.46 5.88 -17.01
N LEU A 565 37.63 5.28 -16.73
CA LEU A 565 38.87 5.56 -17.46
C LEU A 565 38.71 5.27 -18.96
N ILE A 566 38.06 4.15 -19.31
CA ILE A 566 37.79 3.76 -20.70
C ILE A 566 36.83 4.76 -21.35
N LEU A 567 35.73 5.13 -20.68
CA LEU A 567 34.75 6.09 -21.20
C LEU A 567 35.38 7.45 -21.49
N VAL A 568 36.03 8.05 -20.49
CA VAL A 568 36.61 9.40 -20.58
C VAL A 568 37.80 9.46 -21.54
N SER A 569 38.49 8.35 -21.81
CA SER A 569 39.52 8.30 -22.85
C SER A 569 39.01 8.74 -24.24
N SER A 570 37.69 8.64 -24.48
CA SER A 570 37.06 9.08 -25.72
C SER A 570 37.08 10.60 -25.90
N ASP A 571 37.15 11.35 -24.81
CA ASP A 571 37.14 12.81 -24.79
C ASP A 571 38.54 13.42 -25.00
N PHE A 572 39.58 12.56 -25.09
CA PHE A 572 40.99 12.95 -25.22
C PHE A 572 41.65 12.36 -26.48
N SER A 573 42.74 12.99 -26.93
CA SER A 573 43.55 12.52 -28.07
C SER A 573 45.03 12.43 -27.69
N GLY A 574 45.80 11.69 -28.51
CA GLY A 574 47.25 11.52 -28.33
C GLY A 574 47.64 10.86 -27.01
N GLU A 575 48.68 11.38 -26.37
CA GLU A 575 49.30 10.78 -25.18
C GLU A 575 48.35 10.69 -23.98
N ARG A 576 47.43 11.65 -23.82
CA ARG A 576 46.45 11.61 -22.72
C ARG A 576 45.49 10.43 -22.85
N LYS A 577 45.00 10.16 -24.07
CA LYS A 577 44.16 8.98 -24.33
C LYS A 577 44.91 7.69 -24.02
N LYS A 578 46.18 7.61 -24.46
CA LYS A 578 47.07 6.48 -24.19
C LYS A 578 47.21 6.22 -22.68
N ASN A 579 47.51 7.27 -21.89
CA ASN A 579 47.69 7.15 -20.44
C ASN A 579 46.43 6.64 -19.71
N TYR A 580 45.23 7.06 -20.13
CA TYR A 580 43.98 6.58 -19.53
C TYR A 580 43.71 5.10 -19.86
N LEU A 581 43.93 4.69 -21.11
CA LEU A 581 43.77 3.29 -21.54
C LEU A 581 44.81 2.37 -20.91
N GLU A 582 46.05 2.84 -20.77
CA GLU A 582 47.12 2.13 -20.07
C GLU A 582 46.79 1.94 -18.59
N CYS A 583 46.34 3.00 -17.91
CA CYS A 583 45.89 2.90 -16.52
C CYS A 583 44.72 1.93 -16.37
N ALA A 584 43.74 1.97 -17.28
CA ALA A 584 42.60 1.04 -17.29
C ALA A 584 43.06 -0.41 -17.44
N PHE A 585 43.97 -0.68 -18.39
CA PHE A 585 44.57 -1.99 -18.59
C PHE A 585 45.32 -2.49 -17.35
N GLU A 586 46.17 -1.66 -16.75
CA GLU A 586 46.96 -2.00 -15.57
C GLU A 586 46.10 -2.37 -14.35
N LYS A 587 44.93 -1.74 -14.21
CA LYS A 587 43.98 -2.05 -13.14
C LYS A 587 43.17 -3.31 -13.47
N LEU A 588 42.72 -3.45 -14.72
CA LEU A 588 41.92 -4.59 -15.17
C LEU A 588 42.71 -5.91 -15.18
N ARG A 589 44.01 -5.87 -15.50
CA ARG A 589 44.87 -7.08 -15.51
C ARG A 589 45.18 -7.63 -14.11
N ARG A 590 45.04 -6.82 -13.07
CA ARG A 590 45.29 -7.21 -11.66
C ARG A 590 44.04 -7.80 -10.99
N ILE A 591 42.94 -7.87 -11.71
CA ILE A 591 41.70 -8.49 -11.24
C ILE A 591 41.81 -10.02 -11.40
N PRO A 592 41.71 -10.82 -10.32
CA PRO A 592 41.78 -12.27 -10.42
C PRO A 592 40.54 -12.84 -11.11
N PHE A 593 40.75 -13.50 -12.25
CA PHE A 593 39.72 -14.25 -12.97
C PHE A 593 39.48 -15.60 -12.27
N GLY A 594 38.78 -15.59 -11.13
CA GLY A 594 38.52 -16.80 -10.32
C GLY A 594 37.05 -17.18 -10.19
N GLU A 595 36.13 -16.21 -10.23
CA GLU A 595 34.69 -16.43 -10.04
C GLU A 595 33.92 -15.58 -11.06
N HIS A 596 33.22 -16.22 -11.99
CA HIS A 596 32.75 -15.62 -13.25
C HIS A 596 31.70 -14.50 -13.08
N HIS A 597 31.97 -13.31 -13.64
CA HIS A 597 30.95 -12.32 -13.97
C HIS A 597 31.00 -11.96 -15.47
N GLU A 598 29.86 -12.10 -16.18
CA GLU A 598 29.74 -11.72 -17.60
C GLU A 598 30.14 -10.27 -17.89
N SER A 599 30.10 -9.43 -16.86
CA SER A 599 30.39 -8.01 -16.95
C SER A 599 31.84 -7.63 -17.18
N ASP A 600 32.81 -8.49 -16.85
CA ASP A 600 34.23 -8.15 -17.00
C ASP A 600 34.66 -8.33 -18.44
N PHE A 601 34.06 -9.30 -19.13
CA PHE A 601 34.17 -9.45 -20.57
C PHE A 601 33.73 -8.18 -21.30
N ILE A 602 32.67 -7.52 -20.81
CA ILE A 602 32.20 -6.24 -21.38
C ILE A 602 33.25 -5.13 -21.21
N LEU A 603 33.97 -5.08 -20.09
CA LEU A 603 35.04 -4.08 -19.89
C LEU A 603 36.24 -4.34 -20.77
N TRP A 604 36.65 -5.60 -20.94
CA TRP A 604 37.68 -5.98 -21.90
C TRP A 604 37.26 -5.65 -23.32
N ASP A 605 36.02 -5.95 -23.71
CA ASP A 605 35.48 -5.63 -25.03
C ASP A 605 35.52 -4.11 -25.29
N ARG A 606 35.13 -3.29 -24.30
CA ARG A 606 35.19 -1.83 -24.39
C ARG A 606 36.63 -1.32 -24.48
N LEU A 607 37.54 -1.85 -23.66
CA LEU A 607 38.96 -1.47 -23.68
C LEU A 607 39.59 -1.78 -25.04
N ILE A 608 39.41 -3.01 -25.54
CA ILE A 608 39.90 -3.46 -26.85
C ILE A 608 39.34 -2.56 -27.96
N THR A 609 38.04 -2.29 -27.95
CA THR A 609 37.41 -1.40 -28.93
C THR A 609 38.05 -0.01 -28.92
N LYS A 610 38.26 0.57 -27.73
CA LYS A 610 38.84 1.91 -27.61
C LYS A 610 40.30 2.01 -28.02
N VAL A 611 41.08 0.95 -27.83
CA VAL A 611 42.44 0.82 -28.33
C VAL A 611 42.44 0.77 -29.86
N ILE A 612 41.55 -0.02 -30.47
CA ILE A 612 41.44 -0.13 -31.93
C ILE A 612 40.97 1.19 -32.57
N GLU A 613 39.99 1.87 -31.96
CA GLU A 613 39.52 3.20 -32.39
C GLU A 613 40.59 4.30 -32.25
N SER A 614 41.63 4.08 -31.44
CA SER A 614 42.73 5.04 -31.28
C SER A 614 43.74 5.01 -32.42
N ASP A 615 43.82 3.89 -33.13
CA ASP A 615 44.54 3.78 -34.40
C ASP A 615 43.57 4.11 -35.54
N LYS A 616 44.05 4.74 -36.62
CA LYS A 616 43.21 5.32 -37.69
C LYS A 616 42.49 4.28 -38.57
N SER A 617 42.18 3.11 -38.03
CA SER A 617 41.44 2.04 -38.68
C SER A 617 40.00 2.49 -38.96
N LYS A 618 39.54 2.31 -40.20
CA LYS A 618 38.24 2.81 -40.70
C LYS A 618 37.11 1.77 -40.62
N GLY A 619 37.37 0.60 -40.03
CA GLY A 619 36.43 -0.52 -40.02
C GLY A 619 35.41 -0.46 -38.88
N ASN A 620 34.13 -0.64 -39.20
CA ASN A 620 33.10 -0.91 -38.18
C ASN A 620 33.20 -2.39 -37.75
N TYR A 621 33.82 -2.64 -36.60
CA TYR A 621 33.96 -3.98 -36.01
C TYR A 621 32.78 -4.28 -35.06
N THR A 622 32.21 -5.48 -35.14
CA THR A 622 31.17 -5.91 -34.20
C THR A 622 31.80 -6.67 -33.03
N LEU A 623 31.11 -6.72 -31.88
CA LEU A 623 31.52 -7.50 -30.71
C LEU A 623 31.83 -8.98 -31.04
N GLY A 624 31.12 -9.57 -32.01
CA GLY A 624 31.37 -10.94 -32.48
C GLY A 624 32.75 -11.13 -33.12
N ASN A 625 33.31 -10.07 -33.74
CA ASN A 625 34.62 -10.13 -34.39
C ASN A 625 35.78 -10.07 -33.37
N LEU A 626 35.55 -9.42 -32.22
CA LEU A 626 36.57 -9.17 -31.20
C LEU A 626 36.60 -10.24 -30.10
N LYS A 627 35.53 -11.05 -29.99
CA LYS A 627 35.43 -12.15 -29.03
C LYS A 627 36.65 -13.10 -29.02
N PRO A 628 37.17 -13.59 -30.16
CA PRO A 628 38.33 -14.48 -30.15
C PRO A 628 39.61 -13.82 -29.61
N LEU A 629 39.81 -12.52 -29.90
CA LEU A 629 40.92 -11.74 -29.36
C LEU A 629 40.81 -11.57 -27.85
N ARG A 630 39.63 -11.18 -27.36
CA ARG A 630 39.35 -11.04 -25.93
C ARG A 630 39.62 -12.35 -25.19
N ASP A 631 39.05 -13.45 -25.67
CA ASP A 631 39.17 -14.76 -25.02
C ASP A 631 40.64 -15.21 -25.00
N GLY A 632 41.40 -14.99 -26.08
CA GLY A 632 42.84 -15.26 -26.12
C GLY A 632 43.67 -14.40 -25.16
N ILE A 633 43.33 -13.12 -25.00
CA ILE A 633 44.01 -12.22 -24.05
C ILE A 633 43.75 -12.68 -22.61
N ILE A 634 42.51 -13.05 -22.28
CA ILE A 634 42.11 -13.50 -20.94
C ILE A 634 42.80 -14.83 -20.57
N VAL A 635 42.97 -15.74 -21.51
CA VAL A 635 43.69 -17.01 -21.29
C VAL A 635 45.19 -16.78 -21.03
N ASP A 636 45.80 -15.82 -21.71
CA ASP A 636 47.24 -15.58 -21.61
C ASP A 636 47.64 -14.71 -20.40
N LEU A 637 46.71 -13.89 -19.90
CA LEU A 637 46.92 -12.96 -18.79
C LEU A 637 47.46 -13.62 -17.51
N PRO A 638 46.92 -14.74 -17.01
CA PRO A 638 47.47 -15.44 -15.85
C PRO A 638 48.87 -16.02 -16.08
N ILE A 639 49.21 -16.35 -17.33
CA ILE A 639 50.47 -17.01 -17.70
C ILE A 639 51.59 -15.97 -17.87
N LEU A 640 51.25 -14.78 -18.35
CA LEU A 640 52.19 -13.74 -18.73
C LEU A 640 52.08 -12.48 -17.86
N ILE A 641 51.48 -12.56 -16.67
CA ILE A 641 51.10 -11.38 -15.87
C ILE A 641 52.26 -10.41 -15.58
N ASP A 642 53.49 -10.91 -15.43
CA ASP A 642 54.67 -10.09 -15.15
C ASP A 642 55.29 -9.44 -16.40
N ILE A 643 54.92 -9.91 -17.59
CA ILE A 643 55.56 -9.53 -18.87
C ILE A 643 54.55 -8.84 -19.81
N PHE A 644 53.27 -9.18 -19.71
CA PHE A 644 52.21 -8.66 -20.56
C PHE A 644 51.77 -7.25 -20.13
N ASN A 645 52.45 -6.26 -20.70
CA ASN A 645 52.19 -4.84 -20.47
C ASN A 645 51.22 -4.24 -21.51
N TYR A 646 50.84 -2.97 -21.31
CA TYR A 646 49.90 -2.28 -22.20
C TYR A 646 50.40 -2.17 -23.65
N GLU A 647 51.71 -2.03 -23.88
CA GLU A 647 52.28 -1.96 -25.22
C GLU A 647 52.09 -3.28 -25.98
N MET A 648 52.36 -4.42 -25.33
CA MET A 648 52.11 -5.74 -25.91
C MET A 648 50.62 -5.98 -26.16
N PHE A 649 49.76 -5.57 -25.23
CA PHE A 649 48.31 -5.64 -25.40
C PHE A 649 47.83 -4.81 -26.59
N SER A 650 48.30 -3.57 -26.71
CA SER A 650 47.95 -2.66 -27.80
C SER A 650 48.41 -3.20 -29.16
N VAL A 651 49.68 -3.64 -29.26
CA VAL A 651 50.22 -4.27 -30.48
C VAL A 651 49.38 -5.47 -30.88
N ARG A 652 49.04 -6.35 -29.93
CA ARG A 652 48.23 -7.54 -30.18
C ARG A 652 46.83 -7.21 -30.68
N CYS A 653 46.19 -6.16 -30.14
CA CYS A 653 44.89 -5.70 -30.63
C CYS A 653 44.98 -5.21 -32.09
N LEU A 654 46.02 -4.44 -32.41
CA LEU A 654 46.21 -3.87 -33.75
C LEU A 654 46.62 -4.93 -34.78
N GLU A 655 47.48 -5.89 -34.41
CA GLU A 655 47.85 -7.02 -35.26
C GLU A 655 46.66 -7.92 -35.57
N TYR A 656 45.82 -8.20 -34.57
CA TYR A 656 44.60 -8.98 -34.78
C TYR A 656 43.67 -8.30 -35.80
N ILE A 657 43.53 -6.97 -35.73
CA ILE A 657 42.73 -6.22 -36.70
C ILE A 657 43.36 -6.23 -38.08
N LYS A 658 44.68 -6.04 -38.20
CA LYS A 658 45.38 -6.15 -39.50
C LYS A 658 45.18 -7.53 -40.14
N ASN A 659 45.21 -8.60 -39.33
CA ASN A 659 44.96 -9.96 -39.79
C ASN A 659 43.50 -10.15 -40.25
N LEU A 660 42.53 -9.63 -39.49
CA LEU A 660 41.12 -9.66 -39.88
C LEU A 660 40.84 -8.85 -41.16
N GLU A 661 41.48 -7.69 -41.33
CA GLU A 661 41.39 -6.89 -42.56
C GLU A 661 41.99 -7.65 -43.74
N ALA A 662 43.18 -8.26 -43.58
CA ALA A 662 43.81 -9.07 -44.62
C ALA A 662 42.97 -10.30 -45.01
N GLU A 663 42.32 -10.96 -44.05
CA GLU A 663 41.40 -12.07 -44.33
C GLU A 663 40.12 -11.62 -45.03
N LYS A 664 39.59 -10.43 -44.70
CA LYS A 664 38.45 -9.84 -45.41
C LYS A 664 38.80 -9.47 -46.84
N SER A 665 39.95 -8.84 -47.07
CA SER A 665 40.42 -8.52 -48.43
C SER A 665 40.61 -9.78 -49.28
N LYS A 666 41.15 -10.87 -48.72
CA LYS A 666 41.23 -12.18 -49.39
C LYS A 666 39.86 -12.79 -49.68
N LYS A 667 38.86 -12.60 -48.80
CA LYS A 667 37.48 -13.07 -49.02
C LYS A 667 36.71 -12.22 -50.03
N GLU A 668 36.98 -10.91 -50.12
CA GLU A 668 36.40 -10.02 -51.14
C GLU A 668 37.01 -10.25 -52.54
N GLU A 669 38.32 -10.50 -52.64
CA GLU A 669 38.95 -10.96 -53.89
C GLU A 669 38.34 -12.27 -54.40
N ASN A 670 38.02 -13.21 -53.49
CA ASN A 670 37.35 -14.46 -53.85
C ASN A 670 35.85 -14.29 -54.17
N LYS A 671 35.18 -13.24 -53.67
CA LYS A 671 33.77 -12.93 -54.00
C LYS A 671 33.62 -12.21 -55.33
N ASN A 672 34.59 -11.41 -55.76
CA ASN A 672 34.55 -10.72 -57.06
C ASN A 672 34.59 -11.68 -58.27
N HIS A 673 34.84 -12.97 -58.06
CA HIS A 673 34.70 -14.02 -59.07
C HIS A 673 33.30 -14.69 -59.12
N SER A 674 32.35 -14.30 -58.27
CA SER A 674 31.05 -14.97 -58.15
C SER A 674 29.90 -13.98 -57.93
N GLU A 675 29.20 -13.65 -59.03
CA GLU A 675 27.83 -13.06 -59.13
C GLU A 675 27.71 -11.54 -58.81
N PHE A 676 27.45 -10.62 -59.75
CA PHE A 676 26.25 -10.34 -60.58
C PHE A 676 24.91 -10.14 -59.80
N PHE A 677 24.64 -8.88 -59.43
CA PHE A 677 23.33 -8.18 -59.25
C PHE A 677 22.52 -8.24 -57.91
N PRO A 678 21.62 -7.26 -57.61
CA PRO A 678 21.76 -6.30 -56.48
C PRO A 678 20.56 -6.25 -55.50
N SER A 679 20.68 -5.58 -54.34
CA SER A 679 19.53 -4.84 -53.74
C SER A 679 19.88 -3.89 -52.59
N LEU A 680 19.50 -2.62 -52.78
CA LEU A 680 18.73 -1.70 -51.91
C LEU A 680 19.11 -1.47 -50.41
N GLN A 681 19.45 -0.20 -50.14
CA GLN A 681 19.50 0.58 -48.87
C GLN A 681 18.20 0.50 -48.00
N PRO A 682 18.10 1.00 -46.73
CA PRO A 682 18.78 2.19 -46.13
C PRO A 682 19.14 2.08 -44.61
N PRO A 683 19.60 3.16 -43.92
CA PRO A 683 20.31 3.07 -42.64
C PRO A 683 19.38 3.07 -41.42
N LYS A 684 19.77 2.37 -40.35
CA LYS A 684 19.12 2.45 -39.04
C LYS A 684 19.89 3.36 -38.08
N VAL A 685 19.12 4.33 -37.60
CA VAL A 685 19.29 5.27 -36.49
C VAL A 685 20.07 4.69 -35.28
N ILE A 686 21.00 5.48 -34.73
CA ILE A 686 21.73 5.24 -33.48
C ILE A 686 20.82 5.64 -32.29
N PRO A 687 20.54 4.76 -31.30
CA PRO A 687 19.80 5.13 -30.09
C PRO A 687 20.65 5.92 -29.10
N SER A 688 20.02 6.84 -28.36
CA SER A 688 20.68 7.66 -27.33
C SER A 688 21.12 6.85 -26.09
N TYR A 689 22.20 7.31 -25.46
CA TYR A 689 22.97 6.76 -24.34
C TYR A 689 22.13 6.27 -23.11
N LEU A 690 20.90 6.74 -22.94
CA LEU A 690 20.01 6.36 -21.83
C LEU A 690 19.37 4.97 -21.97
N GLU A 691 19.30 4.39 -23.16
CA GLU A 691 18.69 3.06 -23.35
C GLU A 691 19.64 1.90 -23.06
N VAL A 692 20.95 2.08 -23.25
CA VAL A 692 21.96 1.03 -23.04
C VAL A 692 22.15 0.71 -21.54
N MET A 693 21.96 1.69 -20.65
CA MET A 693 22.06 1.46 -19.20
C MET A 693 20.88 0.70 -18.58
N LYS A 694 19.75 0.55 -19.30
CA LYS A 694 18.59 -0.21 -18.77
C LYS A 694 18.77 -1.73 -18.83
N TRP A 695 19.77 -2.24 -19.55
CA TRP A 695 19.97 -3.69 -19.72
C TRP A 695 20.82 -4.37 -18.62
N ASN A 696 21.54 -3.62 -17.79
CA ASN A 696 22.41 -4.18 -16.74
C ASN A 696 21.79 -4.17 -15.32
N LEU A 697 20.46 -4.05 -15.21
CA LEU A 697 19.74 -4.08 -13.92
C LEU A 697 18.53 -5.04 -13.95
N LYS A 698 18.72 -6.26 -14.45
CA LYS A 698 17.81 -7.38 -14.17
C LYS A 698 18.52 -8.43 -13.33
#